data_AF-A0A562W8R1-F1
#
_entry.id   AF-A0A562W8R1-F1
#
_cell.length_a   1.000
_cell.length_b   1.000
_cell.length_c   1.000
_cell.angle_alpha   90.00
_cell.angle_beta   90.00
_cell.angle_gamma   90.00
#
_symmetry.space_group_name_H-M   'P 1'
#
loop_
_entity.id
_entity.type
_entity.pdbx_description
1 polymer ?
#
loop_
_entity_poly.entity_id
_entity_poly.type
_entity_poly.pdbx_seq_one_letter_code
_entity_poly.pdbx_strand_id
1 'polypeptide(L)'
;METSLLRKIRRITTGAKVGLVLALATLSVAGLSHAGLLHNSNEFPGSTKWPNGWGIAGGQYGAFNCSTCHTPDSSNIKQVRSTITAPLGNWSSSSTPGVSVTFLNLTGMGRDNDNHTTSNRICEVCHSRNKYHNYNTTRNSGGTMHNNSTDCVGCHSHKAAFKGSESSGGQPCTTCHNSGSFASALKGTNGYHHYLQSTDTATYGNVAQPVTMGGAADTNRTCLMCHVDHDIFRPDLNPNPGSGRGNNLRADISTTPTAANTASYANTDFLPDATKNGGICMSCHRTAQTNLGYTQPDGSLRKPAIPYPDTVQKQVFVFMSSAHNYTVTSTFSGTGTNTFAANCTKCHNDTLNPKSGYNAQGISRVKFGNHTTSIPQMLTTFGAQVTSSQKADFCFKCHGNVDPFRTTTPNINVYRSTSQFDWYSTTSMTARTKNIAADYNDPALTHKHQVQLAAYIGKHKPGETRAELSANKHVTCDDCHNHHGAKKGLHVQGGPRNLSPALTGAMGVTPPTWIAWSTARAAGTTVTWPDALVPASEEWQICFKCHSSYNTNQAGWVGTNYDGADLAIQLNPTYKSGHAVIGNSRVPADSPSNFAAGTPWNKNSILTCTDCHVNSNNGPNDPKGGHASTNPYMLRGNYQPTLAATVDMSLHGPAEQCGLCHNPLSYGISSSDPTGTQGSSGFSSGTNNLHLEHAFRQGISGYKCSMCHAANIHGSPRPSMFVLKTDPAPYMVGPDHVGSFTREANKTYNGSECTGGIGQCSAGIHQ
;
A
#
# COMPACT_ATOMS: atom_id res chain seq x y z
N MET A 1 -30.16 42.71 -42.49
CA MET A 1 -28.94 43.35 -41.96
C MET A 1 -27.77 42.58 -42.55
N GLU A 2 -27.39 42.84 -43.82
CA GLU A 2 -26.42 43.90 -44.24
C GLU A 2 -25.08 43.77 -43.50
N THR A 3 -23.89 43.66 -44.08
CA THR A 3 -23.29 43.94 -45.42
C THR A 3 -21.95 43.15 -45.50
N SER A 4 -21.56 42.45 -46.59
CA SER A 4 -20.96 42.91 -47.87
C SER A 4 -19.67 43.76 -47.75
N LEU A 5 -18.54 43.26 -48.29
CA LEU A 5 -17.85 43.96 -49.41
C LEU A 5 -16.85 43.07 -50.18
N LEU A 6 -17.19 42.84 -51.45
CA LEU A 6 -16.33 42.39 -52.55
C LEU A 6 -15.58 43.59 -53.17
N ARG A 7 -14.45 43.34 -53.84
CA ARG A 7 -14.14 44.00 -55.13
C ARG A 7 -13.29 43.12 -56.04
N LYS A 8 -13.77 43.04 -57.28
CA LYS A 8 -13.25 42.34 -58.47
C LYS A 8 -12.84 43.43 -59.49
N ILE A 9 -12.37 42.99 -60.67
CA ILE A 9 -12.19 43.73 -61.97
C ILE A 9 -10.68 44.01 -62.24
N ARG A 10 -10.04 43.72 -63.40
CA ARG A 10 -10.44 43.54 -64.82
C ARG A 10 -9.38 42.73 -65.62
N ARG A 11 -9.80 42.16 -66.76
CA ARG A 11 -8.99 41.63 -67.87
C ARG A 11 -8.30 42.75 -68.68
N ILE A 12 -7.11 42.47 -69.22
CA ILE A 12 -6.58 43.04 -70.48
C ILE A 12 -5.90 41.91 -71.29
N THR A 13 -6.22 41.85 -72.58
CA THR A 13 -5.66 41.00 -73.64
C THR A 13 -4.49 41.69 -74.35
N THR A 14 -3.45 40.95 -74.74
CA THR A 14 -2.78 40.89 -76.07
C THR A 14 -1.34 40.34 -75.95
N GLY A 15 -0.83 39.69 -77.00
CA GLY A 15 0.61 39.56 -77.24
C GLY A 15 1.12 38.16 -77.60
N ALA A 16 1.52 37.98 -78.87
CA ALA A 16 2.00 36.74 -79.46
C ALA A 16 3.51 36.50 -79.28
N LYS A 17 3.87 35.20 -79.28
CA LYS A 17 5.10 34.53 -79.78
C LYS A 17 6.45 35.27 -79.71
N VAL A 18 7.40 34.75 -78.93
CA VAL A 18 8.81 34.53 -79.34
C VAL A 18 9.35 33.30 -78.59
N GLY A 19 10.04 32.43 -79.33
CA GLY A 19 10.51 31.12 -78.86
C GLY A 19 11.59 31.18 -77.77
N LEU A 20 11.62 30.13 -76.94
CA LEU A 20 12.72 29.87 -76.03
C LEU A 20 13.14 28.41 -76.16
N VAL A 21 14.42 28.26 -76.43
CA VAL A 21 15.19 27.03 -76.63
C VAL A 21 15.02 26.08 -75.46
N LEU A 22 14.59 24.85 -75.75
CA LEU A 22 14.47 23.75 -74.80
C LEU A 22 15.88 23.24 -74.46
N ALA A 23 16.50 23.78 -73.40
CA ALA A 23 17.67 23.18 -72.79
C ALA A 23 17.24 21.92 -72.03
N LEU A 24 17.59 20.76 -72.57
CA LEU A 24 17.45 19.45 -71.92
C LEU A 24 18.41 19.41 -70.72
N ALA A 25 17.95 19.91 -69.57
CA ALA A 25 18.59 19.63 -68.29
C ALA A 25 18.17 18.22 -67.87
N THR A 26 19.09 17.26 -68.02
CA THR A 26 19.04 15.96 -67.37
C THR A 26 19.04 16.17 -65.86
N LEU A 27 17.85 16.32 -65.28
CA LEU A 27 17.66 16.25 -63.84
C LEU A 27 17.88 14.79 -63.45
N SER A 28 19.10 14.48 -63.03
CA SER A 28 19.44 13.23 -62.35
C SER A 28 18.58 13.12 -61.10
N VAL A 29 17.58 12.24 -61.15
CA VAL A 29 16.87 11.75 -59.97
C VAL A 29 17.87 10.95 -59.16
N ALA A 30 18.63 11.63 -58.30
CA ALA A 30 19.47 10.98 -57.29
C ALA A 30 18.53 10.23 -56.34
N GLY A 31 18.73 8.92 -56.29
CA GLY A 31 17.85 7.96 -55.64
C GLY A 31 17.59 8.25 -54.16
N LEU A 32 16.31 8.32 -53.82
CA LEU A 32 15.81 8.03 -52.48
C LEU A 32 14.95 6.77 -52.57
N SER A 33 15.60 5.64 -52.79
CA SER A 33 15.07 4.35 -52.31
C SER A 33 16.00 3.89 -51.19
N HIS A 34 15.79 4.47 -50.00
CA HIS A 34 16.44 4.01 -48.79
C HIS A 34 15.94 2.58 -48.55
N ALA A 35 16.78 1.60 -48.87
CA ALA A 35 16.46 0.20 -48.64
C ALA A 35 16.64 -0.11 -47.16
N GLY A 36 15.68 0.29 -46.31
CA GLY A 36 15.65 0.00 -44.87
C GLY A 36 15.60 -1.50 -44.51
N LEU A 37 15.84 -2.38 -45.49
CA LEU A 37 16.01 -3.81 -45.34
C LEU A 37 17.51 -4.20 -45.23
N LEU A 38 18.45 -3.30 -45.50
CA LEU A 38 19.87 -3.65 -45.55
C LEU A 38 20.55 -3.54 -44.17
N HIS A 39 21.29 -4.58 -43.78
CA HIS A 39 22.03 -4.60 -42.52
C HIS A 39 23.43 -3.97 -42.69
N ASN A 40 23.57 -2.64 -42.63
CA ASN A 40 24.84 -1.94 -42.85
C ASN A 40 24.99 -0.62 -42.07
N SER A 41 26.18 0.00 -42.04
CA SER A 41 26.44 1.22 -41.25
C SER A 41 25.57 2.43 -41.58
N ASN A 42 25.04 2.55 -42.81
CA ASN A 42 24.20 3.70 -43.17
C ASN A 42 22.85 3.65 -42.42
N GLU A 43 22.33 2.45 -42.14
CA GLU A 43 21.11 2.25 -41.36
C GLU A 43 21.38 2.34 -39.83
N PHE A 44 22.64 2.52 -39.42
CA PHE A 44 23.06 2.63 -38.01
C PHE A 44 24.03 3.80 -37.74
N PRO A 45 23.67 5.06 -38.05
CA PRO A 45 24.58 6.22 -37.97
C PRO A 45 25.05 6.59 -36.55
N GLY A 46 24.54 5.92 -35.51
CA GLY A 46 24.93 6.11 -34.11
C GLY A 46 25.58 4.89 -33.45
N SER A 47 25.93 3.85 -34.22
CA SER A 47 26.56 2.65 -33.65
C SER A 47 28.01 2.93 -33.25
N THR A 48 28.31 2.84 -31.95
CA THR A 48 29.70 2.94 -31.46
C THR A 48 30.53 1.69 -31.76
N LYS A 49 29.90 0.57 -32.16
CA LYS A 49 30.59 -0.69 -32.47
C LYS A 49 31.22 -0.67 -33.86
N TRP A 50 30.57 0.01 -34.80
CA TRP A 50 31.02 0.10 -36.19
C TRP A 50 30.73 1.51 -36.73
N PRO A 51 31.47 2.51 -36.22
CA PRO A 51 31.10 3.91 -36.40
C PRO A 51 31.14 4.36 -37.87
N ASN A 52 31.95 3.74 -38.75
CA ASN A 52 31.96 4.05 -40.17
C ASN A 52 32.34 2.82 -41.01
N GLY A 53 31.47 2.43 -41.96
CA GLY A 53 31.91 1.73 -43.16
C GLY A 53 31.67 0.23 -43.27
N TRP A 54 30.86 -0.45 -42.44
CA TRP A 54 30.60 -1.88 -42.67
C TRP A 54 29.34 -2.08 -43.54
N GLY A 55 29.39 -3.03 -44.47
CA GLY A 55 28.24 -3.39 -45.31
C GLY A 55 27.83 -2.31 -46.33
N ILE A 56 28.66 -1.30 -46.58
CA ILE A 56 28.43 -0.23 -47.57
C ILE A 56 29.47 -0.28 -48.69
N ALA A 57 29.18 0.36 -49.83
CA ALA A 57 30.11 0.44 -50.96
C ALA A 57 31.43 1.09 -50.53
N GLY A 58 32.57 0.46 -50.89
CA GLY A 58 33.91 0.90 -50.47
C GLY A 58 34.24 0.64 -48.98
N GLY A 59 33.33 0.02 -48.24
CA GLY A 59 33.44 -0.25 -46.81
C GLY A 59 34.09 -1.59 -46.44
N GLN A 60 34.24 -1.85 -45.14
CA GLN A 60 34.93 -2.97 -44.48
C GLN A 60 34.51 -4.37 -44.94
N TYR A 61 33.37 -4.56 -45.60
CA TYR A 61 33.00 -5.84 -46.21
C TYR A 61 32.37 -5.67 -47.59
N GLY A 62 32.48 -4.48 -48.20
CA GLY A 62 31.71 -4.10 -49.39
C GLY A 62 30.22 -3.89 -49.11
N ALA A 63 29.47 -3.53 -50.16
CA ALA A 63 28.04 -3.24 -50.05
C ALA A 63 27.23 -4.52 -49.87
N PHE A 64 26.42 -4.58 -48.81
CA PHE A 64 25.44 -5.65 -48.66
C PHE A 64 24.19 -5.32 -49.47
N ASN A 65 23.66 -6.34 -50.12
CA ASN A 65 22.42 -6.31 -50.91
C ASN A 65 21.62 -7.59 -50.66
N CYS A 66 20.41 -7.69 -51.20
CA CYS A 66 19.55 -8.85 -51.00
C CYS A 66 20.24 -10.16 -51.43
N SER A 67 21.01 -10.15 -52.52
CA SER A 67 21.73 -11.33 -53.02
C SER A 67 22.97 -11.70 -52.20
N THR A 68 23.42 -10.84 -51.29
CA THR A 68 24.47 -11.16 -50.30
C THR A 68 23.95 -12.24 -49.34
N CYS A 69 22.67 -12.15 -48.97
CA CYS A 69 22.05 -13.03 -47.98
C CYS A 69 21.13 -14.09 -48.59
N HIS A 70 20.49 -13.77 -49.71
CA HIS A 70 19.49 -14.61 -50.34
C HIS A 70 19.95 -15.19 -51.67
N THR A 71 19.42 -16.36 -52.00
CA THR A 71 19.48 -16.92 -53.36
C THR A 71 18.11 -17.51 -53.69
N PRO A 72 17.57 -17.26 -54.89
CA PRO A 72 16.45 -18.03 -55.40
C PRO A 72 16.77 -19.53 -55.27
N ASP A 73 15.76 -20.33 -54.92
CA ASP A 73 15.84 -21.79 -54.83
C ASP A 73 16.81 -22.35 -53.78
N SER A 74 17.13 -21.56 -52.74
CA SER A 74 17.78 -22.12 -51.57
C SER A 74 16.87 -23.17 -50.89
N SER A 75 17.47 -24.15 -50.23
CA SER A 75 16.74 -25.28 -49.62
C SER A 75 15.86 -24.91 -48.41
N ASN A 76 15.75 -23.63 -48.06
CA ASN A 76 14.97 -23.17 -46.90
C ASN A 76 13.89 -22.15 -47.25
N ILE A 77 12.85 -22.11 -46.40
CA ILE A 77 11.63 -21.30 -46.60
C ILE A 77 11.87 -19.78 -46.63
N LYS A 78 13.04 -19.31 -46.19
CA LYS A 78 13.42 -17.88 -46.21
C LYS A 78 14.41 -17.56 -47.34
N GLN A 79 14.71 -18.52 -48.23
CA GLN A 79 15.63 -18.38 -49.35
C GLN A 79 17.03 -17.88 -48.93
N VAL A 80 17.44 -18.16 -47.69
CA VAL A 80 18.74 -17.77 -47.15
C VAL A 80 19.82 -18.66 -47.77
N ARG A 81 20.98 -18.11 -48.16
CA ARG A 81 22.08 -18.90 -48.71
C ARG A 81 22.64 -19.90 -47.70
N SER A 82 23.07 -21.06 -48.17
CA SER A 82 23.80 -22.05 -47.36
C SER A 82 25.23 -21.63 -47.03
N THR A 83 25.76 -20.62 -47.73
CA THR A 83 27.04 -19.96 -47.41
C THR A 83 26.88 -18.46 -47.62
N ILE A 84 27.21 -17.68 -46.60
CA ILE A 84 27.22 -16.22 -46.66
C ILE A 84 28.66 -15.77 -46.89
N THR A 85 28.89 -15.10 -48.01
CA THR A 85 30.22 -14.62 -48.43
C THR A 85 30.29 -13.12 -48.28
N ALA A 86 31.30 -12.61 -47.56
CA ALA A 86 31.59 -11.19 -47.50
C ALA A 86 31.96 -10.71 -48.91
N PRO A 87 31.31 -9.64 -49.42
CA PRO A 87 31.67 -9.08 -50.72
C PRO A 87 33.15 -8.65 -50.82
N LEU A 88 33.77 -8.26 -49.70
CA LEU A 88 35.20 -7.95 -49.59
C LEU A 88 35.79 -8.47 -48.28
N GLY A 89 37.00 -9.03 -48.35
CA GLY A 89 37.79 -9.45 -47.19
C GLY A 89 37.23 -10.67 -46.45
N ASN A 90 37.68 -10.84 -45.19
CA ASN A 90 37.28 -11.95 -44.33
C ASN A 90 36.34 -11.45 -43.23
N TRP A 91 35.32 -12.24 -42.88
CA TRP A 91 34.46 -11.95 -41.73
C TRP A 91 35.26 -11.92 -40.43
N SER A 92 35.00 -10.92 -39.58
CA SER A 92 35.65 -10.83 -38.26
C SER A 92 35.27 -11.97 -37.28
N SER A 93 34.18 -12.69 -37.55
CA SER A 93 33.70 -13.83 -36.78
C SER A 93 34.52 -15.10 -37.04
N SER A 94 34.71 -15.46 -38.30
CA SER A 94 35.33 -16.72 -38.72
C SER A 94 36.75 -16.57 -39.26
N SER A 95 37.21 -15.34 -39.54
CA SER A 95 38.43 -15.06 -40.28
C SER A 95 38.47 -15.65 -41.70
N THR A 96 37.30 -15.97 -42.29
CA THR A 96 37.15 -16.50 -43.65
C THR A 96 36.23 -15.60 -44.49
N PRO A 97 36.36 -15.58 -45.82
CA PRO A 97 35.47 -14.79 -46.68
C PRO A 97 34.06 -15.39 -46.76
N GLY A 98 33.90 -16.71 -46.59
CA GLY A 98 32.61 -17.40 -46.59
C GLY A 98 32.38 -18.19 -45.31
N VAL A 99 31.15 -18.17 -44.79
CA VAL A 99 30.74 -18.96 -43.62
C VAL A 99 29.48 -19.74 -43.95
N SER A 100 29.49 -21.04 -43.65
CA SER A 100 28.34 -21.91 -43.88
C SER A 100 27.20 -21.58 -42.91
N VAL A 101 25.99 -21.51 -43.45
CA VAL A 101 24.74 -21.30 -42.72
C VAL A 101 23.89 -22.56 -42.82
N THR A 102 23.44 -23.04 -41.67
CA THR A 102 22.43 -24.07 -41.53
C THR A 102 21.13 -23.42 -41.05
N PHE A 103 20.20 -23.24 -41.98
CA PHE A 103 18.88 -22.68 -41.72
C PHE A 103 17.83 -23.68 -42.22
N LEU A 104 17.46 -24.63 -41.38
CA LEU A 104 16.60 -25.76 -41.78
C LEU A 104 15.11 -25.52 -41.50
N ASN A 105 14.79 -24.57 -40.64
CA ASN A 105 13.42 -24.19 -40.27
C ASN A 105 13.41 -22.79 -39.63
N LEU A 106 12.23 -22.31 -39.21
CA LEU A 106 12.07 -20.99 -38.57
C LEU A 106 12.57 -20.95 -37.11
N THR A 107 12.93 -22.09 -36.56
CA THR A 107 13.55 -22.22 -35.23
C THR A 107 15.06 -22.45 -35.38
N GLY A 108 15.86 -22.15 -34.38
CA GLY A 108 17.32 -22.35 -34.47
C GLY A 108 18.10 -21.22 -35.15
N MET A 109 17.63 -19.97 -35.13
CA MET A 109 18.36 -18.81 -35.69
C MET A 109 19.59 -18.38 -34.87
N GLY A 110 19.62 -18.75 -33.59
CA GLY A 110 20.76 -18.64 -32.69
C GLY A 110 20.71 -19.72 -31.60
N ARG A 111 21.84 -20.07 -30.99
CA ARG A 111 21.95 -21.09 -29.94
C ARG A 111 23.22 -20.89 -29.11
N ASP A 112 23.11 -20.12 -28.03
CA ASP A 112 24.24 -19.88 -27.14
C ASP A 112 24.42 -20.95 -26.04
N ASN A 113 23.45 -21.87 -25.88
CA ASN A 113 23.37 -22.77 -24.70
C ASN A 113 24.39 -23.92 -24.67
N ASP A 114 25.13 -24.15 -25.74
CA ASP A 114 26.14 -25.20 -25.86
C ASP A 114 27.58 -24.65 -25.74
N ASN A 115 27.75 -23.34 -25.48
CA ASN A 115 29.04 -22.67 -25.33
C ASN A 115 30.00 -22.85 -26.54
N HIS A 116 29.47 -22.81 -27.77
CA HIS A 116 30.25 -23.06 -28.97
C HIS A 116 31.32 -21.98 -29.28
N THR A 117 32.43 -22.40 -29.89
CA THR A 117 33.49 -21.50 -30.42
C THR A 117 33.29 -21.12 -31.88
N THR A 118 32.39 -21.81 -32.57
CA THR A 118 31.99 -21.58 -33.97
C THR A 118 30.51 -21.80 -34.12
N SER A 119 29.86 -21.12 -35.05
CA SER A 119 28.44 -21.34 -35.36
C SER A 119 28.15 -21.39 -36.85
N ASN A 120 27.08 -22.10 -37.20
CA ASN A 120 26.48 -22.10 -38.52
C ASN A 120 25.08 -21.45 -38.53
N ARG A 121 24.68 -20.73 -37.49
CA ARG A 121 23.36 -20.09 -37.43
C ARG A 121 23.39 -18.70 -38.09
N ILE A 122 22.31 -18.33 -38.78
CA ILE A 122 22.28 -17.18 -39.70
C ILE A 122 22.73 -15.85 -39.08
N CYS A 123 22.43 -15.59 -37.81
CA CYS A 123 22.90 -14.36 -37.14
C CYS A 123 24.35 -14.53 -36.64
N GLU A 124 24.66 -15.68 -36.08
CA GLU A 124 25.94 -15.96 -35.41
C GLU A 124 27.11 -15.99 -36.39
N VAL A 125 26.90 -16.49 -37.61
CA VAL A 125 27.96 -16.58 -38.64
C VAL A 125 28.60 -15.23 -38.99
N CYS A 126 27.85 -14.13 -38.87
CA CYS A 126 28.30 -12.80 -39.24
C CYS A 126 28.78 -11.96 -38.04
N HIS A 127 28.49 -12.38 -36.81
CA HIS A 127 28.64 -11.55 -35.63
C HIS A 127 29.68 -12.08 -34.65
N SER A 128 30.57 -11.19 -34.19
CA SER A 128 31.67 -11.52 -33.27
C SER A 128 31.75 -10.61 -32.04
N ARG A 129 30.90 -9.59 -31.97
CA ARG A 129 30.87 -8.53 -30.95
C ARG A 129 29.46 -8.16 -30.49
N ASN A 130 28.47 -8.99 -30.74
CA ASN A 130 27.12 -8.83 -30.23
C ASN A 130 27.04 -9.11 -28.73
N LYS A 131 25.92 -8.72 -28.13
CA LYS A 131 25.66 -9.02 -26.72
C LYS A 131 25.35 -10.52 -26.51
N TYR A 132 24.66 -11.12 -27.47
CA TYR A 132 24.26 -12.53 -27.54
C TYR A 132 24.47 -13.03 -28.97
N HIS A 133 24.38 -14.35 -29.19
CA HIS A 133 24.44 -14.97 -30.53
C HIS A 133 25.66 -14.52 -31.34
N ASN A 134 26.85 -14.59 -30.74
CA ASN A 134 28.09 -14.47 -31.50
C ASN A 134 28.50 -15.82 -32.07
N TYR A 135 29.22 -15.81 -33.19
CA TYR A 135 29.90 -16.97 -33.76
C TYR A 135 30.64 -17.81 -32.71
N ASN A 136 31.29 -17.12 -31.78
CA ASN A 136 31.93 -17.70 -30.61
C ASN A 136 31.24 -17.15 -29.36
N THR A 137 30.52 -18.00 -28.64
CA THR A 137 29.72 -17.60 -27.48
C THR A 137 30.57 -17.08 -26.32
N THR A 138 31.86 -17.43 -26.25
CA THR A 138 32.80 -16.86 -25.26
C THR A 138 32.92 -15.33 -25.38
N ARG A 139 32.53 -14.77 -26.54
CA ARG A 139 32.49 -13.32 -26.78
C ARG A 139 31.13 -12.69 -26.48
N ASN A 140 30.14 -13.47 -26.03
CA ASN A 140 28.85 -12.94 -25.59
C ASN A 140 29.02 -12.15 -24.31
N SER A 141 28.89 -10.82 -24.39
CA SER A 141 28.95 -9.95 -23.21
C SER A 141 27.68 -9.96 -22.37
N GLY A 142 26.56 -10.49 -22.89
CA GLY A 142 25.29 -10.64 -22.19
C GLY A 142 25.08 -12.00 -21.53
N GLY A 143 26.00 -12.95 -21.72
CA GLY A 143 25.81 -14.35 -21.33
C GLY A 143 25.21 -15.21 -22.45
N THR A 144 24.74 -16.40 -22.09
CA THR A 144 24.31 -17.44 -23.05
C THR A 144 22.80 -17.72 -23.04
N MET A 145 22.03 -16.84 -22.39
CA MET A 145 20.60 -16.97 -22.23
C MET A 145 19.87 -15.79 -22.88
N HIS A 146 19.56 -15.93 -24.17
CA HIS A 146 18.69 -15.02 -24.91
C HIS A 146 18.04 -15.80 -26.06
N ASN A 147 16.73 -16.06 -26.01
CA ASN A 147 15.92 -16.57 -27.13
C ASN A 147 16.61 -17.65 -28.00
N ASN A 148 17.22 -18.64 -27.34
CA ASN A 148 17.92 -19.72 -28.03
C ASN A 148 16.92 -20.55 -28.84
N SER A 149 17.28 -20.82 -30.09
CA SER A 149 16.53 -21.61 -31.05
C SER A 149 15.15 -21.06 -31.43
N THR A 150 14.92 -19.75 -31.38
CA THR A 150 13.66 -19.12 -31.82
C THR A 150 13.78 -18.43 -33.19
N ASP A 151 12.65 -17.97 -33.74
CA ASP A 151 12.62 -17.00 -34.85
C ASP A 151 12.93 -15.60 -34.30
N CYS A 152 14.14 -15.10 -34.55
CA CYS A 152 14.58 -13.81 -34.03
C CYS A 152 13.88 -12.63 -34.74
N VAL A 153 13.30 -12.80 -35.93
CA VAL A 153 12.78 -11.69 -36.75
C VAL A 153 11.53 -11.05 -36.14
N GLY A 154 10.82 -11.77 -35.26
CA GLY A 154 9.71 -11.21 -34.49
C GLY A 154 10.14 -10.04 -33.57
N CYS A 155 11.37 -10.07 -33.08
CA CYS A 155 11.94 -9.03 -32.21
C CYS A 155 13.00 -8.19 -32.94
N HIS A 156 13.62 -8.76 -33.97
CA HIS A 156 14.67 -8.16 -34.79
C HIS A 156 14.17 -8.01 -36.22
N SER A 157 13.26 -7.06 -36.47
CA SER A 157 12.64 -6.96 -37.80
C SER A 157 13.64 -6.60 -38.90
N HIS A 158 13.49 -7.20 -40.08
CA HIS A 158 14.35 -6.95 -41.23
C HIS A 158 14.31 -5.47 -41.68
N LYS A 159 13.12 -4.84 -41.60
CA LYS A 159 12.89 -3.40 -41.88
C LYS A 159 13.61 -2.43 -40.93
N ALA A 160 14.11 -2.95 -39.81
CA ALA A 160 14.93 -2.21 -38.87
C ALA A 160 16.38 -2.75 -38.90
N ALA A 161 16.77 -3.37 -40.02
CA ALA A 161 18.06 -4.01 -40.20
C ALA A 161 18.40 -4.98 -39.05
N PHE A 162 17.43 -5.76 -38.57
CA PHE A 162 17.58 -6.69 -37.44
C PHE A 162 18.00 -6.04 -36.11
N LYS A 163 17.86 -4.72 -35.97
CA LYS A 163 17.96 -4.05 -34.67
C LYS A 163 16.89 -4.63 -33.75
N GLY A 164 17.23 -4.80 -32.47
CA GLY A 164 16.23 -5.05 -31.44
C GLY A 164 15.14 -3.99 -31.56
N SER A 165 13.94 -4.44 -31.90
CA SER A 165 12.78 -3.63 -32.22
C SER A 165 11.59 -4.14 -31.42
N GLU A 166 10.63 -3.27 -31.20
CA GLU A 166 9.41 -3.67 -30.52
C GLU A 166 8.53 -4.49 -31.46
N SER A 167 7.82 -5.46 -30.89
CA SER A 167 6.82 -6.28 -31.59
C SER A 167 5.81 -5.39 -32.33
N SER A 168 5.36 -5.83 -33.50
CA SER A 168 4.25 -5.22 -34.24
C SER A 168 2.87 -5.56 -33.68
N GLY A 169 2.81 -6.32 -32.57
CA GLY A 169 1.57 -6.89 -32.03
C GLY A 169 1.15 -8.19 -32.70
N GLY A 170 0.17 -8.87 -32.08
CA GLY A 170 -0.43 -10.11 -32.56
C GLY A 170 0.47 -11.35 -32.47
N GLN A 171 1.49 -11.31 -31.60
CA GLN A 171 2.43 -12.42 -31.40
C GLN A 171 2.55 -12.77 -29.92
N PRO A 172 2.84 -14.03 -29.57
CA PRO A 172 3.06 -14.41 -28.19
C PRO A 172 4.14 -13.55 -27.52
N CYS A 173 3.85 -13.02 -26.33
CA CYS A 173 4.74 -12.07 -25.66
C CYS A 173 6.12 -12.70 -25.37
N THR A 174 6.17 -13.99 -25.04
CA THR A 174 7.41 -14.73 -24.79
C THR A 174 8.31 -14.86 -26.01
N THR A 175 7.84 -14.63 -27.23
CA THR A 175 8.73 -14.58 -28.40
C THR A 175 9.83 -13.53 -28.21
N CYS A 176 9.52 -12.40 -27.55
CA CYS A 176 10.47 -11.32 -27.30
C CYS A 176 10.79 -11.10 -25.81
N HIS A 177 9.86 -11.43 -24.90
CA HIS A 177 9.98 -11.20 -23.47
C HIS A 177 10.38 -12.46 -22.67
N ASN A 178 11.09 -13.41 -23.29
CA ASN A 178 11.56 -14.66 -22.67
C ASN A 178 13.04 -14.64 -22.28
N SER A 179 13.61 -13.46 -21.99
CA SER A 179 14.92 -13.44 -21.29
C SER A 179 14.75 -14.17 -19.96
N GLY A 180 15.42 -15.33 -19.85
CA GLY A 180 15.02 -16.54 -19.12
C GLY A 180 14.74 -16.48 -17.60
N SER A 181 14.62 -15.29 -17.00
CA SER A 181 14.17 -15.10 -15.62
C SER A 181 12.76 -14.55 -15.51
N PHE A 182 12.24 -13.78 -16.47
CA PHE A 182 10.99 -13.02 -16.29
C PHE A 182 9.74 -13.92 -16.34
N ALA A 183 9.49 -14.55 -17.50
CA ALA A 183 8.34 -15.43 -17.68
C ALA A 183 8.44 -16.64 -16.73
N SER A 184 9.65 -17.14 -16.49
CA SER A 184 9.94 -18.20 -15.54
C SER A 184 9.62 -17.80 -14.09
N ALA A 185 9.93 -16.57 -13.67
CA ALA A 185 9.62 -16.11 -12.31
C ALA A 185 8.12 -15.92 -12.08
N LEU A 186 7.36 -15.50 -13.10
CA LEU A 186 5.90 -15.34 -13.02
C LEU A 186 5.13 -16.66 -13.08
N LYS A 187 5.78 -17.73 -13.54
CA LYS A 187 5.27 -19.12 -13.56
C LYS A 187 5.76 -19.96 -12.38
N GLY A 188 6.79 -19.49 -11.69
CA GLY A 188 7.47 -20.24 -10.63
C GLY A 188 6.73 -20.18 -9.29
N THR A 189 7.30 -20.82 -8.28
CA THR A 189 6.80 -20.80 -6.89
C THR A 189 7.60 -19.85 -6.00
N ASN A 190 8.61 -19.17 -6.58
CA ASN A 190 9.57 -18.36 -5.82
C ASN A 190 9.16 -16.88 -5.81
N GLY A 191 9.23 -16.27 -4.63
CA GLY A 191 8.90 -14.85 -4.43
C GLY A 191 7.40 -14.54 -4.56
N TYR A 192 7.09 -13.26 -4.40
CA TYR A 192 5.75 -12.69 -4.54
C TYR A 192 5.57 -12.17 -5.96
N HIS A 193 4.56 -12.66 -6.67
CA HIS A 193 4.28 -12.25 -8.04
C HIS A 193 2.82 -12.51 -8.42
N HIS A 194 2.37 -11.86 -9.50
CA HIS A 194 1.12 -12.22 -10.17
C HIS A 194 1.34 -13.50 -10.97
N TYR A 195 0.77 -14.62 -10.50
CA TYR A 195 0.91 -15.90 -11.20
C TYR A 195 0.39 -15.82 -12.63
N LEU A 196 1.20 -16.27 -13.58
CA LEU A 196 0.81 -16.46 -14.97
C LEU A 196 0.82 -17.94 -15.33
N GLN A 197 -0.29 -18.45 -15.86
CA GLN A 197 -0.38 -19.83 -16.33
C GLN A 197 0.12 -19.95 -17.77
N SER A 198 -0.34 -19.06 -18.64
CA SER A 198 0.09 -19.01 -20.04
C SER A 198 0.80 -17.69 -20.32
N THR A 199 2.11 -17.76 -20.57
CA THR A 199 2.92 -16.58 -20.96
C THR A 199 3.04 -16.45 -22.48
N ASP A 200 2.51 -17.42 -23.23
CA ASP A 200 2.77 -17.61 -24.66
C ASP A 200 1.47 -17.55 -25.47
N THR A 201 0.68 -16.49 -25.26
CA THR A 201 -0.51 -16.22 -26.08
C THR A 201 -0.43 -14.84 -26.72
N ALA A 202 -0.96 -14.75 -27.94
CA ALA A 202 -1.19 -13.50 -28.66
C ALA A 202 -2.62 -12.97 -28.47
N THR A 203 -3.47 -13.69 -27.73
CA THR A 203 -4.89 -13.36 -27.62
C THR A 203 -5.26 -12.90 -26.21
N TYR A 204 -6.15 -11.92 -26.15
CA TYR A 204 -6.78 -11.50 -24.91
C TYR A 204 -7.71 -12.60 -24.38
N GLY A 205 -7.52 -12.99 -23.12
CA GLY A 205 -8.45 -13.89 -22.44
C GLY A 205 -9.84 -13.26 -22.26
N ASN A 206 -10.88 -14.09 -22.27
CA ASN A 206 -12.24 -13.67 -21.94
C ASN A 206 -12.43 -13.74 -20.42
N VAL A 207 -12.46 -12.58 -19.77
CA VAL A 207 -12.55 -12.48 -18.31
C VAL A 207 -13.85 -11.79 -17.91
N ALA A 208 -14.78 -12.57 -17.35
CA ALA A 208 -16.06 -12.05 -16.84
C ALA A 208 -15.91 -11.40 -15.46
N GLN A 209 -16.96 -10.72 -14.99
CA GLN A 209 -16.93 -9.85 -13.83
C GLN A 209 -18.21 -9.96 -12.99
N PRO A 210 -18.17 -9.99 -11.62
CA PRO A 210 -17.01 -10.06 -10.72
C PRO A 210 -16.20 -11.35 -10.88
N VAL A 211 -14.89 -11.20 -11.07
CA VAL A 211 -14.01 -12.32 -11.39
C VAL A 211 -13.54 -13.04 -10.14
N THR A 212 -13.67 -14.36 -10.10
CA THR A 212 -12.78 -15.20 -9.30
C THR A 212 -11.84 -15.83 -10.30
N MET A 213 -10.63 -15.27 -10.43
CA MET A 213 -9.62 -15.88 -11.29
C MET A 213 -9.32 -17.27 -10.74
N GLY A 214 -9.48 -18.31 -11.56
CA GLY A 214 -9.13 -19.67 -11.18
C GLY A 214 -7.65 -19.71 -10.80
N GLY A 215 -7.21 -20.69 -10.00
CA GLY A 215 -5.81 -20.76 -9.55
C GLY A 215 -4.82 -21.06 -10.66
N ALA A 216 -3.85 -21.96 -10.41
CA ALA A 216 -2.85 -22.27 -11.44
C ALA A 216 -3.48 -22.69 -12.78
N ALA A 217 -4.64 -23.34 -12.78
CA ALA A 217 -5.25 -23.85 -14.01
C ALA A 217 -5.89 -22.78 -14.92
N ASP A 218 -6.02 -21.53 -14.49
CA ASP A 218 -6.71 -20.49 -15.28
C ASP A 218 -5.85 -19.98 -16.44
N THR A 219 -6.20 -20.41 -17.66
CA THR A 219 -5.49 -20.07 -18.90
C THR A 219 -5.60 -18.59 -19.28
N ASN A 220 -6.50 -17.81 -18.66
CA ASN A 220 -6.59 -16.37 -18.88
C ASN A 220 -5.51 -15.58 -18.12
N ARG A 221 -4.75 -16.23 -17.23
CA ARG A 221 -3.61 -15.62 -16.53
C ARG A 221 -2.40 -15.49 -17.46
N THR A 222 -2.41 -14.43 -18.26
CA THR A 222 -1.39 -14.14 -19.28
C THR A 222 -0.89 -12.71 -19.19
N CYS A 223 0.17 -12.36 -19.92
CA CYS A 223 0.67 -10.97 -19.95
C CYS A 223 -0.42 -9.99 -20.40
N LEU A 224 -1.22 -10.41 -21.38
CA LEU A 224 -2.34 -9.65 -21.93
C LEU A 224 -3.55 -9.58 -21.01
N MET A 225 -3.52 -10.18 -19.81
CA MET A 225 -4.51 -9.94 -18.76
C MET A 225 -4.39 -8.52 -18.20
N CYS A 226 -3.16 -8.01 -18.09
CA CYS A 226 -2.87 -6.68 -17.55
C CYS A 226 -2.49 -5.69 -18.65
N HIS A 227 -1.71 -6.16 -19.61
CA HIS A 227 -1.16 -5.33 -20.67
C HIS A 227 -2.05 -5.29 -21.91
N VAL A 228 -1.89 -4.22 -22.68
CA VAL A 228 -2.33 -4.18 -24.07
C VAL A 228 -1.15 -4.46 -24.98
N ASP A 229 -1.46 -4.97 -26.16
CA ASP A 229 -0.48 -5.37 -27.15
C ASP A 229 0.16 -4.15 -27.85
N HIS A 230 1.31 -4.35 -28.46
CA HIS A 230 2.18 -3.29 -28.97
C HIS A 230 1.53 -2.51 -30.12
N ASP A 231 0.69 -3.15 -30.94
CA ASP A 231 -0.09 -2.49 -31.99
C ASP A 231 -1.09 -1.45 -31.44
N ILE A 232 -1.46 -1.56 -30.15
CA ILE A 232 -2.40 -0.63 -29.50
C ILE A 232 -1.69 0.59 -28.93
N PHE A 233 -0.54 0.44 -28.27
CA PHE A 233 0.08 1.56 -27.56
C PHE A 233 1.24 2.22 -28.31
N ARG A 234 1.79 1.58 -29.36
CA ARG A 234 2.89 2.15 -30.12
C ARG A 234 2.41 3.31 -31.00
N PRO A 235 2.99 4.52 -30.86
CA PRO A 235 2.57 5.67 -31.67
C PRO A 235 2.75 5.49 -33.18
N ASP A 236 3.70 4.65 -33.60
CA ASP A 236 3.97 4.38 -35.02
C ASP A 236 3.00 3.37 -35.65
N LEU A 237 2.24 2.63 -34.83
CA LEU A 237 1.23 1.66 -35.29
C LEU A 237 -0.20 2.12 -34.99
N ASN A 238 -0.41 2.81 -33.86
CA ASN A 238 -1.65 3.44 -33.49
C ASN A 238 -1.48 4.97 -33.48
N PRO A 239 -1.96 5.69 -34.52
CA PRO A 239 -1.83 7.14 -34.59
C PRO A 239 -2.84 7.89 -33.72
N ASN A 240 -3.69 7.20 -32.94
CA ASN A 240 -4.71 7.87 -32.13
C ASN A 240 -4.06 8.79 -31.08
N PRO A 241 -4.58 10.03 -30.88
CA PRO A 241 -4.01 11.00 -29.93
C PRO A 241 -3.98 10.52 -28.47
N GLY A 242 -4.84 9.56 -28.11
CA GLY A 242 -4.88 8.94 -26.79
C GLY A 242 -3.95 7.73 -26.63
N SER A 243 -3.23 7.32 -27.68
CA SER A 243 -2.23 6.25 -27.63
C SER A 243 -0.88 6.77 -27.14
N GLY A 244 0.05 5.87 -26.85
CA GLY A 244 1.39 6.21 -26.37
C GLY A 244 1.99 5.09 -25.54
N ARG A 245 3.31 5.04 -25.41
CA ARG A 245 4.01 3.93 -24.73
C ARG A 245 3.63 3.79 -23.26
N GLY A 246 3.20 4.89 -22.63
CA GLY A 246 2.66 4.86 -21.27
C GLY A 246 1.33 4.10 -21.19
N ASN A 247 0.54 4.07 -22.27
CA ASN A 247 -0.80 3.47 -22.34
C ASN A 247 -0.78 1.94 -22.53
N ASN A 248 0.15 1.27 -21.86
CA ASN A 248 0.39 -0.16 -22.05
C ASN A 248 -0.44 -1.07 -21.12
N LEU A 249 -1.39 -0.50 -20.37
CA LEU A 249 -2.29 -1.24 -19.48
C LEU A 249 -3.70 -1.25 -20.04
N ARG A 250 -4.43 -2.34 -19.80
CA ARG A 250 -5.88 -2.36 -20.02
C ARG A 250 -6.56 -1.36 -19.08
N ALA A 251 -7.67 -0.78 -19.52
CA ALA A 251 -8.52 0.03 -18.64
C ALA A 251 -9.34 -0.85 -17.67
N ASP A 252 -9.64 -2.10 -18.06
CA ASP A 252 -10.38 -3.08 -17.27
C ASP A 252 -10.01 -4.49 -17.77
N ILE A 253 -9.84 -5.45 -16.86
CA ILE A 253 -9.58 -6.85 -17.22
C ILE A 253 -10.72 -7.47 -18.08
N SER A 254 -11.96 -7.02 -17.93
CA SER A 254 -13.11 -7.56 -18.70
C SER A 254 -13.33 -6.91 -20.05
N THR A 255 -12.58 -5.87 -20.35
CA THR A 255 -12.67 -5.19 -21.65
C THR A 255 -11.49 -5.62 -22.51
N THR A 256 -11.77 -6.22 -23.66
CA THR A 256 -10.74 -6.47 -24.67
C THR A 256 -10.32 -5.14 -25.28
N PRO A 257 -9.03 -4.76 -25.19
CA PRO A 257 -8.57 -3.51 -25.74
C PRO A 257 -8.48 -3.56 -27.26
N THR A 258 -8.73 -2.42 -27.90
CA THR A 258 -8.54 -2.25 -29.35
C THR A 258 -7.88 -0.91 -29.64
N ALA A 259 -7.09 -0.82 -30.70
CA ALA A 259 -6.41 0.42 -31.09
C ALA A 259 -7.38 1.60 -31.29
N ALA A 260 -8.59 1.33 -31.78
CA ALA A 260 -9.63 2.33 -32.03
C ALA A 260 -10.36 2.82 -30.76
N ASN A 261 -10.40 2.02 -29.69
CA ASN A 261 -11.11 2.37 -28.47
C ASN A 261 -10.15 2.86 -27.39
N THR A 262 -9.86 4.16 -27.38
CA THR A 262 -8.96 4.79 -26.40
C THR A 262 -9.42 4.64 -24.95
N ALA A 263 -10.70 4.33 -24.70
CA ALA A 263 -11.23 4.07 -23.36
C ALA A 263 -11.02 2.63 -22.87
N SER A 264 -10.36 1.78 -23.67
CA SER A 264 -10.08 0.37 -23.35
C SER A 264 -8.66 0.12 -22.82
N TYR A 265 -7.81 1.14 -22.86
CA TYR A 265 -6.44 1.11 -22.38
C TYR A 265 -6.08 2.42 -21.67
N ALA A 266 -5.05 2.40 -20.82
CA ALA A 266 -4.72 3.53 -19.97
C ALA A 266 -3.21 3.58 -19.66
N ASN A 267 -2.73 4.79 -19.38
CA ASN A 267 -1.39 5.03 -18.84
C ASN A 267 -1.34 5.13 -17.32
N THR A 268 -2.32 4.53 -16.64
CA THR A 268 -2.43 4.51 -15.19
C THR A 268 -2.94 3.14 -14.76
N ASP A 269 -2.52 2.70 -13.58
CA ASP A 269 -2.97 1.45 -12.97
C ASP A 269 -4.31 1.60 -12.22
N PHE A 270 -4.74 2.83 -12.00
CA PHE A 270 -6.02 3.21 -11.41
C PHE A 270 -6.77 4.22 -12.28
N LEU A 271 -8.05 3.95 -12.53
CA LEU A 271 -8.96 4.89 -13.17
C LEU A 271 -10.03 5.29 -12.15
N PRO A 272 -10.26 6.60 -11.89
CA PRO A 272 -11.32 7.06 -11.00
C PRO A 272 -12.71 6.97 -11.66
N ASP A 273 -13.01 5.81 -12.25
CA ASP A 273 -14.22 5.54 -13.02
C ASP A 273 -14.77 4.16 -12.62
N ALA A 274 -15.94 4.17 -12.00
CA ALA A 274 -16.63 2.95 -11.57
C ALA A 274 -17.10 2.09 -12.77
N THR A 275 -17.34 2.69 -13.95
CA THR A 275 -17.69 1.95 -15.17
C THR A 275 -16.52 1.15 -15.74
N LYS A 276 -15.29 1.53 -15.34
CA LYS A 276 -14.03 0.82 -15.63
C LYS A 276 -13.52 0.05 -14.42
N ASN A 277 -14.38 -0.16 -13.42
CA ASN A 277 -14.08 -0.93 -12.22
C ASN A 277 -12.81 -0.47 -11.48
N GLY A 278 -12.47 0.82 -11.56
CA GLY A 278 -11.30 1.38 -10.90
C GLY A 278 -9.97 1.21 -11.65
N GLY A 279 -9.95 0.75 -12.90
CA GLY A 279 -8.71 0.45 -13.63
C GLY A 279 -8.25 -1.00 -13.49
N ILE A 280 -7.07 -1.32 -14.05
CA ILE A 280 -6.59 -2.70 -14.10
C ILE A 280 -6.33 -3.33 -12.73
N CYS A 281 -5.78 -2.58 -11.76
CA CYS A 281 -5.51 -3.14 -10.43
C CYS A 281 -6.82 -3.44 -9.69
N MET A 282 -7.73 -2.47 -9.65
CA MET A 282 -9.01 -2.62 -8.95
C MET A 282 -9.93 -3.65 -9.61
N SER A 283 -9.97 -3.71 -10.95
CA SER A 283 -10.79 -4.69 -11.67
C SER A 283 -10.38 -6.14 -11.37
N CYS A 284 -9.11 -6.40 -11.06
CA CYS A 284 -8.59 -7.70 -10.62
C CYS A 284 -8.78 -7.96 -9.12
N HIS A 285 -8.57 -6.94 -8.28
CA HIS A 285 -8.48 -7.07 -6.83
C HIS A 285 -9.77 -6.71 -6.08
N ARG A 286 -10.89 -6.53 -6.77
CA ARG A 286 -12.20 -6.22 -6.14
C ARG A 286 -12.85 -7.40 -5.40
N THR A 287 -12.46 -8.62 -5.75
CA THR A 287 -12.91 -9.86 -5.11
C THR A 287 -11.73 -10.51 -4.42
N ALA A 288 -12.01 -11.18 -3.29
CA ALA A 288 -11.00 -12.00 -2.67
C ALA A 288 -10.65 -13.16 -3.61
N GLN A 289 -9.35 -13.32 -3.88
CA GLN A 289 -8.85 -14.44 -4.67
C GLN A 289 -8.27 -15.48 -3.71
N THR A 290 -8.72 -16.72 -3.86
CA THR A 290 -8.17 -17.87 -3.14
C THR A 290 -7.52 -18.76 -4.18
N ASN A 291 -6.34 -19.31 -3.88
CA ASN A 291 -5.61 -20.22 -4.76
C ASN A 291 -4.87 -19.53 -5.92
N LEU A 292 -3.56 -19.27 -5.75
CA LEU A 292 -2.67 -18.83 -6.83
C LEU A 292 -2.00 -20.01 -7.55
N GLY A 293 -2.38 -21.25 -7.23
CA GLY A 293 -1.68 -22.44 -7.69
C GLY A 293 -0.32 -22.68 -7.03
N TYR A 294 0.12 -21.77 -6.15
CA TYR A 294 1.28 -21.92 -5.29
C TYR A 294 1.04 -21.22 -3.95
N THR A 295 1.82 -21.60 -2.94
CA THR A 295 1.85 -20.94 -1.64
C THR A 295 2.89 -19.84 -1.65
N GLN A 296 2.49 -18.62 -1.30
CA GLN A 296 3.41 -17.49 -1.20
C GLN A 296 4.47 -17.73 -0.11
N PRO A 297 5.62 -17.05 -0.15
CA PRO A 297 6.68 -17.25 0.86
C PRO A 297 6.24 -17.01 2.32
N ASP A 298 5.18 -16.23 2.56
CA ASP A 298 4.59 -15.99 3.90
C ASP A 298 3.50 -17.01 4.30
N GLY A 299 3.30 -18.05 3.50
CA GLY A 299 2.22 -19.02 3.70
C GLY A 299 0.82 -18.46 3.41
N SER A 300 0.70 -17.27 2.82
CA SER A 300 -0.61 -16.74 2.41
C SER A 300 -1.16 -17.50 1.21
N LEU A 301 -2.42 -17.94 1.32
CA LEU A 301 -3.17 -18.63 0.26
C LEU A 301 -4.25 -17.75 -0.37
N ARG A 302 -4.36 -16.51 0.11
CA ARG A 302 -5.47 -15.61 -0.17
C ARG A 302 -4.93 -14.23 -0.50
N LYS A 303 -5.62 -13.54 -1.41
CA LYS A 303 -5.44 -12.12 -1.70
C LYS A 303 -6.78 -11.44 -1.45
N PRO A 304 -6.88 -10.52 -0.47
CA PRO A 304 -8.14 -9.90 -0.12
C PRO A 304 -8.62 -8.92 -1.18
N ALA A 305 -9.92 -8.59 -1.11
CA ALA A 305 -10.53 -7.56 -1.93
C ALA A 305 -10.07 -6.14 -1.54
N ILE A 306 -10.04 -5.22 -2.50
CA ILE A 306 -9.73 -3.80 -2.31
C ILE A 306 -10.99 -2.96 -2.52
N PRO A 307 -11.35 -2.08 -1.57
CA PRO A 307 -11.28 -2.25 -0.11
C PRO A 307 -12.37 -3.21 0.44
N TYR A 308 -12.09 -3.76 1.61
CA TYR A 308 -12.86 -4.81 2.28
C TYR A 308 -14.32 -4.41 2.63
N PRO A 309 -15.25 -5.37 2.62
CA PRO A 309 -15.85 -6.12 1.54
C PRO A 309 -17.25 -5.54 1.27
N ASP A 310 -17.33 -4.45 0.50
CA ASP A 310 -18.60 -3.89 0.06
C ASP A 310 -18.75 -4.11 -1.46
N THR A 311 -19.87 -3.69 -2.04
CA THR A 311 -20.10 -3.84 -3.49
C THR A 311 -18.98 -3.17 -4.31
N VAL A 312 -18.72 -3.71 -5.52
CA VAL A 312 -17.70 -3.21 -6.46
C VAL A 312 -17.73 -1.69 -6.61
N GLN A 313 -18.92 -1.11 -6.71
CA GLN A 313 -19.08 0.33 -6.90
C GLN A 313 -18.60 1.13 -5.69
N LYS A 314 -18.92 0.66 -4.48
CA LYS A 314 -18.47 1.32 -3.25
C LYS A 314 -16.96 1.16 -3.04
N GLN A 315 -16.38 0.05 -3.46
CA GLN A 315 -14.93 -0.16 -3.40
C GLN A 315 -14.14 0.91 -4.16
N VAL A 316 -14.54 1.20 -5.40
CA VAL A 316 -13.93 2.27 -6.20
C VAL A 316 -14.09 3.61 -5.51
N PHE A 317 -15.29 3.94 -5.00
CA PHE A 317 -15.52 5.21 -4.30
C PHE A 317 -14.74 5.36 -2.99
N VAL A 318 -14.57 4.28 -2.23
CA VAL A 318 -13.77 4.29 -1.00
C VAL A 318 -12.31 4.60 -1.35
N PHE A 319 -11.72 3.95 -2.37
CA PHE A 319 -10.36 4.28 -2.79
C PHE A 319 -10.27 5.67 -3.41
N MET A 320 -11.24 6.10 -4.23
CA MET A 320 -11.27 7.45 -4.80
C MET A 320 -11.20 8.55 -3.75
N SER A 321 -11.80 8.30 -2.58
CA SER A 321 -11.81 9.23 -1.45
C SER A 321 -10.65 9.03 -0.46
N SER A 322 -9.75 8.09 -0.73
CA SER A 322 -8.56 7.85 0.10
C SER A 322 -7.53 8.97 -0.06
N ALA A 323 -6.83 9.29 1.04
CA ALA A 323 -5.66 10.16 1.01
C ALA A 323 -4.48 9.57 0.22
N HIS A 324 -4.49 8.26 -0.05
CA HIS A 324 -3.50 7.58 -0.86
C HIS A 324 -3.86 7.55 -2.35
N ASN A 325 -5.00 8.08 -2.77
CA ASN A 325 -5.35 8.19 -4.19
C ASN A 325 -4.72 9.43 -4.82
N TYR A 326 -3.45 9.30 -5.22
CA TYR A 326 -2.72 10.28 -6.02
C TYR A 326 -1.73 9.56 -6.94
N THR A 327 -1.39 10.19 -8.05
CA THR A 327 -0.51 9.61 -9.07
C THR A 327 0.93 10.08 -8.90
N VAL A 328 1.88 9.21 -9.23
CA VAL A 328 3.31 9.53 -9.34
C VAL A 328 3.76 9.16 -10.73
N THR A 329 4.37 10.12 -11.43
CA THR A 329 4.66 9.96 -12.86
C THR A 329 6.05 9.34 -13.09
N SER A 330 6.11 8.37 -14.00
CA SER A 330 7.34 7.89 -14.65
C SER A 330 7.24 8.11 -16.16
N THR A 331 8.37 8.14 -16.85
CA THR A 331 8.48 8.42 -18.30
C THR A 331 9.25 7.30 -18.98
N PHE A 332 8.63 6.72 -20.01
CA PHE A 332 9.28 5.72 -20.86
C PHE A 332 10.33 6.37 -21.77
N SER A 333 11.41 5.64 -22.07
CA SER A 333 12.40 6.04 -23.07
C SER A 333 11.75 6.13 -24.45
N GLY A 334 12.04 7.19 -25.21
CA GLY A 334 11.46 7.45 -26.53
C GLY A 334 10.94 8.89 -26.66
N THR A 335 9.97 9.11 -27.54
CA THR A 335 9.32 10.42 -27.75
C THR A 335 8.74 10.95 -26.41
N GLY A 336 8.85 12.25 -26.14
CA GLY A 336 8.55 12.85 -24.83
C GLY A 336 7.09 12.78 -24.34
N THR A 337 6.19 12.09 -25.04
CA THR A 337 4.75 11.96 -24.73
C THR A 337 4.38 10.65 -24.01
N ASN A 338 5.36 9.97 -23.41
CA ASN A 338 5.21 8.60 -22.91
C ASN A 338 5.26 8.50 -21.38
N THR A 339 4.35 9.16 -20.68
CA THR A 339 4.26 9.13 -19.22
C THR A 339 3.30 8.05 -18.72
N PHE A 340 3.65 7.43 -17.60
CA PHE A 340 2.79 6.53 -16.83
C PHE A 340 2.54 7.11 -15.45
N ALA A 341 1.29 7.17 -15.07
CA ALA A 341 0.79 7.70 -13.81
C ALA A 341 0.52 6.56 -12.84
N ALA A 342 1.50 6.23 -12.00
CA ALA A 342 1.38 5.16 -11.01
C ALA A 342 0.52 5.59 -9.84
N ASN A 343 -0.50 4.80 -9.49
CA ASN A 343 -1.34 5.02 -8.31
C ASN A 343 -1.32 3.79 -7.40
N CYS A 344 -1.64 2.60 -7.90
CA CYS A 344 -1.51 1.36 -7.13
C CYS A 344 -0.03 0.91 -7.06
N THR A 345 0.68 0.95 -8.20
CA THR A 345 2.07 0.49 -8.33
C THR A 345 3.09 1.41 -7.69
N LYS A 346 2.67 2.58 -7.20
CA LYS A 346 3.50 3.38 -6.30
C LYS A 346 3.78 2.60 -5.00
N CYS A 347 2.76 1.92 -4.44
CA CYS A 347 2.94 1.09 -3.27
C CYS A 347 3.26 -0.37 -3.62
N HIS A 348 2.69 -0.90 -4.71
CA HIS A 348 2.86 -2.28 -5.16
C HIS A 348 3.83 -2.38 -6.33
N ASN A 349 5.12 -2.48 -6.01
CA ASN A 349 6.20 -2.43 -6.99
C ASN A 349 7.07 -3.70 -6.90
N ASP A 350 7.90 -3.96 -7.90
CA ASP A 350 8.80 -5.12 -7.95
C ASP A 350 10.23 -4.75 -7.48
N THR A 351 11.07 -5.75 -7.16
CA THR A 351 12.48 -5.53 -6.79
C THR A 351 13.43 -5.67 -7.97
N LEU A 352 12.91 -5.77 -9.21
CA LEU A 352 13.75 -5.97 -10.39
C LEU A 352 14.62 -4.73 -10.65
N ASN A 353 15.92 -4.93 -10.85
CA ASN A 353 16.88 -3.86 -11.14
C ASN A 353 17.92 -4.37 -12.16
N PRO A 354 18.27 -3.61 -13.23
CA PRO A 354 17.74 -2.30 -13.63
C PRO A 354 16.29 -2.36 -14.11
N LYS A 355 15.39 -1.55 -13.52
CA LYS A 355 14.00 -1.40 -14.02
C LYS A 355 13.95 -0.89 -15.46
N SER A 356 14.94 -0.12 -15.90
CA SER A 356 15.04 0.43 -17.26
C SER A 356 15.26 -0.62 -18.35
N GLY A 357 15.80 -1.80 -18.03
CA GLY A 357 15.97 -2.88 -19.01
C GLY A 357 14.67 -3.62 -19.32
N TYR A 358 13.71 -3.60 -18.39
CA TYR A 358 12.49 -4.43 -18.44
C TYR A 358 11.22 -3.61 -18.67
N ASN A 359 11.14 -2.41 -18.09
CA ASN A 359 9.97 -1.55 -18.19
C ASN A 359 10.19 -0.37 -19.15
N ALA A 360 11.36 -0.29 -19.81
CA ALA A 360 11.75 0.81 -20.69
C ALA A 360 11.56 2.23 -20.09
N GLN A 361 11.54 2.37 -18.76
CA GLN A 361 11.42 3.66 -18.07
C GLN A 361 12.80 4.32 -18.00
N GLY A 362 12.94 5.46 -18.69
CA GLY A 362 14.20 6.12 -19.05
C GLY A 362 14.84 6.89 -17.89
N ILE A 363 14.94 8.22 -18.05
CA ILE A 363 15.60 9.14 -17.08
C ILE A 363 14.79 9.43 -15.81
N SER A 364 13.58 8.87 -15.68
CA SER A 364 12.72 9.13 -14.52
C SER A 364 13.36 8.64 -13.22
N ARG A 365 13.32 9.51 -12.21
CA ARG A 365 13.80 9.22 -10.84
C ARG A 365 13.12 7.98 -10.28
N VAL A 366 11.81 7.91 -10.42
CA VAL A 366 10.98 6.83 -9.88
C VAL A 366 10.53 5.97 -11.03
N LYS A 367 10.64 4.65 -10.85
CA LYS A 367 10.26 3.65 -11.84
C LYS A 367 9.36 2.60 -11.22
N PHE A 368 8.35 2.18 -11.97
CA PHE A 368 7.28 1.30 -11.51
C PHE A 368 7.23 0.04 -12.35
N GLY A 369 6.88 -1.09 -11.73
CA GLY A 369 6.66 -2.38 -12.35
C GLY A 369 6.14 -3.35 -11.29
N ASN A 370 5.27 -4.29 -11.65
CA ASN A 370 4.58 -5.13 -10.66
C ASN A 370 4.63 -6.61 -11.05
N HIS A 371 5.85 -7.10 -11.27
CA HIS A 371 6.08 -8.45 -11.78
C HIS A 371 6.44 -9.43 -10.66
N THR A 372 7.65 -9.34 -10.10
CA THR A 372 8.13 -10.28 -9.08
C THR A 372 9.01 -9.61 -8.03
N THR A 373 8.89 -10.04 -6.78
CA THR A 373 9.62 -9.46 -5.66
C THR A 373 9.87 -10.46 -4.56
N SER A 374 10.93 -10.24 -3.78
CA SER A 374 11.21 -11.00 -2.56
C SER A 374 10.44 -10.47 -1.34
N ILE A 375 9.65 -9.39 -1.49
CA ILE A 375 9.04 -8.66 -0.38
C ILE A 375 7.52 -8.93 -0.34
N PRO A 376 6.96 -9.29 0.83
CA PRO A 376 5.53 -9.55 0.98
C PRO A 376 4.66 -8.40 0.46
N GLN A 377 3.48 -8.76 -0.07
CA GLN A 377 2.49 -7.80 -0.60
C GLN A 377 3.02 -6.88 -1.72
N MET A 378 4.21 -7.17 -2.24
CA MET A 378 4.92 -6.36 -3.24
C MET A 378 5.17 -4.91 -2.77
N LEU A 379 5.38 -4.72 -1.47
CA LEU A 379 5.67 -3.41 -0.86
C LEU A 379 7.15 -3.04 -1.04
N THR A 380 7.58 -2.85 -2.28
CA THR A 380 9.00 -2.61 -2.59
C THR A 380 9.30 -1.13 -2.74
N THR A 381 10.49 -0.74 -2.26
CA THR A 381 10.85 0.66 -2.22
C THR A 381 11.55 1.06 -3.50
N PHE A 382 10.93 1.96 -4.26
CA PHE A 382 11.49 3.28 -4.52
C PHE A 382 12.93 3.37 -5.11
N GLY A 383 13.43 2.30 -5.73
CA GLY A 383 14.83 2.19 -6.18
C GLY A 383 15.86 1.92 -5.08
N ALA A 384 15.43 1.60 -3.84
CA ALA A 384 16.31 1.26 -2.71
C ALA A 384 16.08 -0.19 -2.27
N GLN A 385 17.12 -0.87 -1.78
CA GLN A 385 16.93 -2.17 -1.12
C GLN A 385 16.03 -1.99 0.11
N VAL A 386 14.94 -2.75 0.19
CA VAL A 386 14.26 -2.99 1.47
C VAL A 386 14.95 -4.20 2.08
N THR A 387 15.67 -3.98 3.16
CA THR A 387 16.35 -5.05 3.91
C THR A 387 15.45 -5.66 4.98
N SER A 388 14.35 -4.99 5.33
CA SER A 388 13.42 -5.40 6.37
C SER A 388 12.03 -5.67 5.78
N SER A 389 11.57 -6.89 5.97
CA SER A 389 10.18 -7.36 5.80
C SER A 389 9.19 -6.73 6.80
N GLN A 390 9.51 -5.55 7.34
CA GLN A 390 8.71 -4.81 8.29
C GLN A 390 7.86 -3.78 7.56
N LYS A 391 6.57 -4.06 7.43
CA LYS A 391 5.59 -3.20 6.76
C LYS A 391 5.57 -1.75 7.29
N ALA A 392 5.85 -1.55 8.58
CA ALA A 392 5.98 -0.24 9.18
C ALA A 392 7.08 0.62 8.53
N ASP A 393 8.18 0.02 8.07
CA ASP A 393 9.26 0.77 7.43
C ASP A 393 8.84 1.36 6.09
N PHE A 394 7.96 0.66 5.35
CA PHE A 394 7.35 1.21 4.14
C PHE A 394 6.53 2.46 4.47
N CYS A 395 5.64 2.36 5.47
CA CYS A 395 4.83 3.48 5.92
C CYS A 395 5.70 4.66 6.40
N PHE A 396 6.75 4.40 7.18
CA PHE A 396 7.63 5.43 7.75
C PHE A 396 8.50 6.14 6.72
N LYS A 397 8.79 5.54 5.55
CA LYS A 397 9.44 6.26 4.45
C LYS A 397 8.59 7.43 3.95
N CYS A 398 7.27 7.28 3.95
CA CYS A 398 6.34 8.35 3.57
C CYS A 398 5.96 9.22 4.78
N HIS A 399 5.67 8.60 5.91
CA HIS A 399 5.12 9.21 7.15
C HIS A 399 6.18 9.55 8.21
N GLY A 400 7.46 9.51 7.87
CA GLY A 400 8.57 9.84 8.76
C GLY A 400 9.40 11.00 8.23
N ASN A 401 9.97 11.78 9.14
CA ASN A 401 11.11 12.66 8.87
C ASN A 401 12.39 11.81 8.82
N VAL A 402 12.49 10.94 7.82
CA VAL A 402 13.72 10.16 7.62
C VAL A 402 14.78 11.04 6.97
N ASP A 403 16.01 10.97 7.50
CA ASP A 403 17.17 11.60 6.86
C ASP A 403 17.30 11.04 5.43
N PRO A 404 17.61 11.88 4.42
CA PRO A 404 17.63 11.46 3.03
C PRO A 404 18.66 10.35 2.85
N PHE A 405 18.22 9.21 2.31
CA PHE A 405 19.08 8.10 1.91
C PHE A 405 20.17 8.63 0.97
N ARG A 406 21.38 8.79 1.50
CA ARG A 406 22.53 9.38 0.80
C ARG A 406 23.15 8.30 -0.09
N THR A 407 22.54 8.02 -1.24
CA THR A 407 23.19 7.15 -2.24
C THR A 407 24.30 7.94 -2.93
N THR A 408 25.46 7.33 -3.07
CA THR A 408 26.66 7.86 -3.73
C THR A 408 26.56 7.97 -5.26
N THR A 409 25.35 7.91 -5.85
CA THR A 409 25.16 7.96 -7.31
C THR A 409 25.12 9.42 -7.81
N PRO A 410 26.07 9.90 -8.64
CA PRO A 410 26.31 11.34 -8.85
C PRO A 410 25.34 12.11 -9.77
N ASN A 411 24.10 11.66 -10.02
CA ASN A 411 23.23 12.34 -11.01
C ASN A 411 21.73 12.38 -10.68
N ILE A 412 21.37 12.29 -9.39
CA ILE A 412 20.00 12.58 -8.94
C ILE A 412 20.06 13.85 -8.09
N ASN A 413 19.66 14.98 -8.68
CA ASN A 413 19.40 16.18 -7.90
C ASN A 413 18.35 15.86 -6.81
N VAL A 414 18.73 16.24 -5.60
CA VAL A 414 18.19 15.87 -4.30
C VAL A 414 16.73 16.32 -4.15
N TYR A 415 15.79 15.38 -4.08
CA TYR A 415 14.48 15.63 -3.48
C TYR A 415 14.30 14.72 -2.27
N ARG A 416 14.35 15.38 -1.10
CA ARG A 416 14.18 14.77 0.22
C ARG A 416 12.68 14.57 0.45
N SER A 417 12.30 13.57 1.24
CA SER A 417 11.08 13.74 2.02
C SER A 417 11.33 15.00 2.85
N THR A 418 10.73 16.13 2.50
CA THR A 418 10.80 17.31 3.33
C THR A 418 9.80 17.12 4.47
N SER A 419 9.85 17.97 5.49
CA SER A 419 8.80 18.00 6.52
C SER A 419 7.40 18.28 5.97
N GLN A 420 7.27 18.59 4.67
CA GLN A 420 6.03 19.01 4.02
C GLN A 420 5.51 18.03 2.96
N PHE A 421 6.30 17.04 2.50
CA PHE A 421 5.90 16.12 1.43
C PHE A 421 6.19 14.65 1.76
N ASP A 422 5.47 13.78 1.05
CA ASP A 422 5.70 12.34 1.05
C ASP A 422 7.05 11.96 0.38
N TRP A 423 7.37 10.67 0.33
CA TRP A 423 8.64 10.19 -0.24
C TRP A 423 8.77 10.53 -1.74
N TYR A 424 7.66 10.59 -2.47
CA TYR A 424 7.67 10.94 -3.89
C TYR A 424 7.81 12.43 -4.15
N SER A 425 7.71 13.28 -3.11
CA SER A 425 7.65 14.74 -3.25
C SER A 425 6.46 15.19 -4.09
N THR A 426 5.33 14.47 -4.01
CA THR A 426 4.12 14.70 -4.81
C THR A 426 2.97 15.19 -3.94
N THR A 427 2.78 14.60 -2.76
CA THR A 427 1.63 14.89 -1.89
C THR A 427 2.08 15.63 -0.65
N SER A 428 1.47 16.78 -0.38
CA SER A 428 1.72 17.54 0.85
C SER A 428 1.17 16.82 2.08
N MET A 429 1.98 16.79 3.14
CA MET A 429 1.70 16.14 4.42
C MET A 429 1.85 17.15 5.56
N THR A 430 1.05 16.97 6.61
CA THR A 430 1.18 17.79 7.82
C THR A 430 2.40 17.34 8.63
N ALA A 431 2.99 18.25 9.43
CA ALA A 431 4.06 17.89 10.36
C ALA A 431 3.66 16.74 11.28
N ARG A 432 2.39 16.74 11.74
CA ARG A 432 1.82 15.64 12.53
C ARG A 432 1.90 14.30 11.83
N THR A 433 1.56 14.27 10.54
CA THR A 433 1.62 13.05 9.72
C THR A 433 3.06 12.56 9.49
N LYS A 434 4.04 13.46 9.47
CA LYS A 434 5.47 13.16 9.28
C LYS A 434 6.20 12.75 10.57
N ASN A 435 5.60 13.01 11.73
CA ASN A 435 6.20 12.68 13.03
C ASN A 435 5.84 11.28 13.53
N ILE A 436 5.05 10.49 12.80
CA ILE A 436 4.63 9.14 13.23
C ILE A 436 5.84 8.24 13.51
N ALA A 437 6.83 8.25 12.62
CA ALA A 437 8.05 7.47 12.82
C ALA A 437 8.87 7.97 14.02
N ALA A 438 8.84 9.28 14.31
CA ALA A 438 9.55 9.84 15.45
C ALA A 438 8.94 9.36 16.77
N ASP A 439 7.61 9.35 16.90
CA ASP A 439 6.92 8.84 18.10
C ASP A 439 7.29 7.39 18.42
N TYR A 440 7.28 6.51 17.40
CA TYR A 440 7.63 5.10 17.62
C TYR A 440 9.10 4.92 18.03
N ASN A 441 9.99 5.80 17.58
CA ASN A 441 11.42 5.74 17.87
C ASN A 441 11.86 6.59 19.06
N ASP A 442 10.96 7.38 19.65
CA ASP A 442 11.26 8.19 20.83
C ASP A 442 11.53 7.25 22.04
N PRO A 443 12.72 7.33 22.66
CA PRO A 443 13.05 6.52 23.82
C PRO A 443 12.25 6.92 25.08
N ALA A 444 11.70 8.13 25.15
CA ALA A 444 10.83 8.55 26.25
C ALA A 444 9.42 7.93 26.15
N LEU A 445 8.95 7.63 24.93
CA LEU A 445 7.67 6.97 24.69
C LEU A 445 7.83 5.44 24.76
N THR A 446 7.93 4.93 25.98
CA THR A 446 8.23 3.52 26.27
C THR A 446 7.02 2.60 26.09
N HIS A 447 5.80 3.12 26.19
CA HIS A 447 4.57 2.34 26.04
C HIS A 447 4.02 2.53 24.63
N LYS A 448 4.08 1.49 23.79
CA LYS A 448 3.72 1.58 22.37
C LYS A 448 3.32 0.24 21.76
N HIS A 449 2.52 0.29 20.71
CA HIS A 449 2.34 -0.85 19.82
C HIS A 449 3.66 -1.13 19.08
N GLN A 450 4.21 -2.34 19.20
CA GLN A 450 5.54 -2.65 18.66
C GLN A 450 5.51 -2.97 17.15
N VAL A 451 5.15 -1.98 16.32
CA VAL A 451 4.95 -2.16 14.86
C VAL A 451 6.23 -2.45 14.06
N GLN A 452 7.40 -2.22 14.66
CA GLN A 452 8.73 -2.47 14.09
C GLN A 452 9.50 -3.59 14.80
N LEU A 453 8.83 -4.48 15.54
CA LEU A 453 9.55 -5.57 16.19
C LEU A 453 10.04 -6.59 15.15
N ALA A 454 11.34 -6.93 15.17
CA ALA A 454 11.92 -7.91 14.24
C ALA A 454 11.22 -9.28 14.35
N ALA A 455 10.79 -9.66 15.56
CA ALA A 455 10.04 -10.88 15.80
C ALA A 455 8.63 -10.90 15.16
N TYR A 456 8.14 -9.77 14.61
CA TYR A 456 6.84 -9.66 13.92
C TYR A 456 6.94 -9.78 12.39
N ILE A 457 8.15 -9.91 11.86
CA ILE A 457 8.40 -10.12 10.43
C ILE A 457 7.61 -11.30 9.90
N GLY A 458 6.88 -11.09 8.79
CA GLY A 458 6.15 -12.14 8.06
C GLY A 458 4.95 -12.74 8.80
N LYS A 459 4.62 -12.29 10.02
CA LYS A 459 3.49 -12.81 10.79
C LYS A 459 2.15 -12.24 10.34
N HIS A 460 2.13 -10.96 9.94
CA HIS A 460 0.90 -10.31 9.49
C HIS A 460 0.44 -10.81 8.12
N LYS A 461 -0.75 -11.42 8.14
CA LYS A 461 -1.57 -11.91 7.02
C LYS A 461 -2.37 -10.82 6.29
N PRO A 462 -2.27 -10.50 4.98
CA PRO A 462 -3.33 -9.69 4.35
C PRO A 462 -4.67 -10.45 4.41
N GLY A 463 -5.67 -9.87 5.08
CA GLY A 463 -6.97 -10.51 5.30
C GLY A 463 -6.90 -11.70 6.25
N GLU A 464 -6.07 -11.61 7.29
CA GLU A 464 -5.91 -12.66 8.30
C GLU A 464 -7.24 -13.10 8.93
N THR A 465 -7.33 -14.39 9.24
CA THR A 465 -8.42 -14.97 10.02
C THR A 465 -8.16 -14.80 11.52
N ARG A 466 -9.22 -15.00 12.33
CA ARG A 466 -9.10 -15.08 13.80
C ARG A 466 -7.99 -16.03 14.28
N ALA A 467 -7.89 -17.19 13.63
CA ALA A 467 -6.89 -18.21 13.96
C ALA A 467 -5.46 -17.74 13.65
N GLU A 468 -5.25 -17.11 12.49
CA GLU A 468 -3.94 -16.58 12.09
C GLU A 468 -3.49 -15.43 12.98
N LEU A 469 -4.40 -14.50 13.28
CA LEU A 469 -4.18 -13.42 14.24
C LEU A 469 -3.77 -14.01 15.59
N SER A 470 -4.55 -14.95 16.14
CA SER A 470 -4.33 -15.50 17.49
C SER A 470 -3.04 -16.34 17.61
N ALA A 471 -2.64 -17.01 16.53
CA ALA A 471 -1.50 -17.93 16.52
C ALA A 471 -0.16 -17.22 16.79
N ASN A 472 -0.04 -15.93 16.45
CA ASN A 472 1.24 -15.24 16.46
C ASN A 472 1.10 -13.83 17.01
N LYS A 473 1.74 -13.52 18.15
CA LYS A 473 1.88 -12.13 18.61
C LYS A 473 2.50 -11.26 17.52
N HIS A 474 1.76 -10.27 17.04
CA HIS A 474 2.22 -9.24 16.12
C HIS A 474 1.27 -8.04 16.11
N VAL A 475 1.79 -6.87 15.74
CA VAL A 475 0.99 -5.70 15.40
C VAL A 475 1.70 -4.94 14.29
N THR A 476 0.97 -4.44 13.32
CA THR A 476 1.46 -3.62 12.21
C THR A 476 0.51 -2.45 11.94
N CYS A 477 0.94 -1.48 11.12
CA CYS A 477 0.12 -0.31 10.77
C CYS A 477 -1.23 -0.72 10.17
N ASP A 478 -1.25 -1.80 9.38
CA ASP A 478 -2.45 -2.29 8.69
C ASP A 478 -3.45 -3.04 9.57
N ASP A 479 -3.06 -3.40 10.79
CA ASP A 479 -4.02 -3.95 11.75
C ASP A 479 -4.98 -2.86 12.23
N CYS A 480 -4.57 -1.58 12.18
CA CYS A 480 -5.41 -0.46 12.57
C CYS A 480 -5.85 0.39 11.38
N HIS A 481 -5.02 0.51 10.35
CA HIS A 481 -5.30 1.31 9.18
C HIS A 481 -5.64 0.44 7.96
N ASN A 482 -6.52 0.95 7.12
CA ASN A 482 -6.61 0.47 5.74
C ASN A 482 -6.11 1.56 4.82
N HIS A 483 -4.89 1.43 4.30
CA HIS A 483 -4.30 2.42 3.39
C HIS A 483 -5.13 2.65 2.11
N HIS A 484 -6.00 1.72 1.70
CA HIS A 484 -6.89 1.90 0.55
C HIS A 484 -8.16 2.71 0.91
N GLY A 485 -8.53 2.81 2.19
CA GLY A 485 -9.70 3.57 2.64
C GLY A 485 -9.37 4.82 3.44
N ALA A 486 -8.19 4.89 4.05
CA ALA A 486 -7.78 5.94 4.97
C ALA A 486 -7.81 7.32 4.29
N LYS A 487 -8.36 8.29 5.01
CA LYS A 487 -8.56 9.68 4.56
C LYS A 487 -7.83 10.66 5.47
N LYS A 488 -7.67 11.89 4.99
CA LYS A 488 -7.16 12.99 5.82
C LYS A 488 -8.21 13.36 6.86
N GLY A 489 -7.79 13.50 8.12
CA GLY A 489 -8.64 13.95 9.21
C GLY A 489 -8.48 13.10 10.47
N LEU A 490 -8.90 13.67 11.59
CA LEU A 490 -8.94 13.04 12.90
C LEU A 490 -10.40 12.80 13.30
N HIS A 491 -10.63 11.97 14.32
CA HIS A 491 -11.94 11.99 14.96
C HIS A 491 -12.14 13.34 15.66
N VAL A 492 -13.40 13.76 15.78
CA VAL A 492 -13.77 14.94 16.55
C VAL A 492 -13.96 14.50 18.00
N GLN A 493 -13.13 15.00 18.91
CA GLN A 493 -13.25 14.70 20.34
C GLN A 493 -14.63 15.13 20.86
N GLY A 494 -15.29 14.25 21.62
CA GLY A 494 -16.66 14.48 22.11
C GLY A 494 -17.76 14.45 21.04
N GLY A 495 -17.39 14.16 19.78
CA GLY A 495 -18.30 14.06 18.63
C GLY A 495 -19.06 12.73 18.53
N PRO A 496 -19.76 12.48 17.40
CA PRO A 496 -20.50 11.23 17.17
C PRO A 496 -19.59 10.00 17.11
N ARG A 497 -20.17 8.79 17.28
CA ARG A 497 -19.53 7.44 17.30
C ARG A 497 -18.69 7.04 16.08
N ASN A 498 -18.41 7.98 15.19
CA ASN A 498 -17.87 7.70 13.87
C ASN A 498 -16.39 7.35 13.95
N LEU A 499 -16.01 6.35 13.15
CA LEU A 499 -14.62 6.05 12.88
C LEU A 499 -13.88 7.29 12.34
N SER A 500 -12.64 7.51 12.82
CA SER A 500 -11.83 8.62 12.31
C SER A 500 -11.60 8.47 10.80
N PRO A 501 -11.49 9.58 10.05
CA PRO A 501 -11.16 9.52 8.62
C PRO A 501 -9.87 8.72 8.35
N ALA A 502 -8.87 8.81 9.23
CA ALA A 502 -7.61 8.07 9.13
C ALA A 502 -7.75 6.54 9.29
N LEU A 503 -8.81 6.07 9.96
CA LEU A 503 -9.10 4.64 10.17
C LEU A 503 -10.12 4.10 9.15
N THR A 504 -10.63 4.94 8.23
CA THR A 504 -11.65 4.53 7.26
C THR A 504 -11.23 3.27 6.48
N GLY A 505 -12.14 2.29 6.40
CA GLY A 505 -11.93 1.02 5.71
C GLY A 505 -11.18 -0.02 6.53
N ALA A 506 -10.73 0.29 7.76
CA ALA A 506 -10.17 -0.70 8.66
C ALA A 506 -11.19 -1.79 8.99
N MET A 507 -10.68 -2.98 9.28
CA MET A 507 -11.49 -4.13 9.67
C MET A 507 -11.47 -4.28 11.19
N GLY A 508 -12.59 -4.65 11.76
CA GLY A 508 -12.78 -4.88 13.18
C GLY A 508 -13.64 -6.11 13.45
N VAL A 509 -14.02 -6.26 14.71
CA VAL A 509 -14.87 -7.35 15.21
C VAL A 509 -15.98 -6.77 16.07
N THR A 510 -17.14 -7.42 16.04
CA THR A 510 -18.30 -7.03 16.84
C THR A 510 -18.83 -8.27 17.56
N PRO A 511 -19.03 -8.22 18.89
CA PRO A 511 -19.73 -9.29 19.59
C PRO A 511 -21.12 -9.49 18.99
N PRO A 512 -21.53 -10.73 18.69
CA PRO A 512 -22.86 -11.00 18.16
C PRO A 512 -23.95 -10.72 19.20
N THR A 513 -23.61 -10.87 20.49
CA THR A 513 -24.49 -10.55 21.62
C THR A 513 -23.69 -9.94 22.76
N TRP A 514 -24.33 -9.04 23.50
CA TRP A 514 -23.81 -8.49 24.75
C TRP A 514 -24.43 -9.26 25.91
N ILE A 515 -23.65 -10.14 26.53
CA ILE A 515 -24.13 -10.94 27.66
C ILE A 515 -24.18 -10.04 28.90
N ALA A 516 -25.37 -9.84 29.48
CA ALA A 516 -25.53 -9.03 30.69
C ALA A 516 -24.94 -9.75 31.92
N TRP A 517 -24.31 -8.99 32.80
CA TRP A 517 -23.77 -9.48 34.08
C TRP A 517 -24.92 -9.74 35.05
N SER A 518 -25.35 -11.00 35.24
CA SER A 518 -26.40 -11.32 36.21
C SER A 518 -25.86 -11.63 37.62
N THR A 519 -24.61 -12.08 37.77
CA THR A 519 -23.95 -12.29 39.08
C THR A 519 -22.44 -12.37 38.90
N ALA A 520 -21.67 -11.99 39.93
CA ALA A 520 -20.21 -11.95 39.99
C ALA A 520 -19.50 -12.99 39.10
N ARG A 521 -18.46 -12.54 38.39
CA ARG A 521 -17.60 -13.30 37.48
C ARG A 521 -17.47 -14.77 37.92
N ALA A 522 -18.10 -15.69 37.21
CA ALA A 522 -17.42 -16.97 37.00
C ALA A 522 -16.22 -16.61 36.13
N ALA A 523 -15.00 -16.76 36.66
CA ALA A 523 -13.82 -16.74 35.81
C ALA A 523 -14.07 -17.72 34.65
N GLY A 524 -13.98 -17.25 33.40
CA GLY A 524 -14.21 -18.08 32.21
C GLY A 524 -15.44 -17.76 31.35
N THR A 525 -16.24 -16.72 31.66
CA THR A 525 -17.28 -16.28 30.72
C THR A 525 -16.63 -15.67 29.47
N THR A 526 -16.60 -16.41 28.36
CA THR A 526 -16.04 -15.95 27.09
C THR A 526 -17.11 -15.39 26.18
N VAL A 527 -16.86 -14.24 25.55
CA VAL A 527 -17.67 -13.77 24.43
C VAL A 527 -17.50 -14.77 23.28
N THR A 528 -18.62 -15.24 22.73
CA THR A 528 -18.57 -16.05 21.49
C THR A 528 -18.43 -15.10 20.32
N TRP A 529 -17.37 -15.29 19.52
CA TRP A 529 -17.08 -14.41 18.39
C TRP A 529 -17.33 -15.10 17.05
N PRO A 530 -17.81 -14.37 16.04
CA PRO A 530 -17.69 -14.83 14.66
C PRO A 530 -16.22 -14.90 14.25
N ASP A 531 -15.87 -15.81 13.35
CA ASP A 531 -14.50 -15.91 12.81
C ASP A 531 -14.17 -14.84 11.77
N ALA A 532 -15.19 -14.23 11.17
CA ALA A 532 -15.05 -13.23 10.12
C ALA A 532 -14.88 -11.82 10.69
N LEU A 533 -13.88 -11.11 10.18
CA LEU A 533 -13.75 -9.66 10.37
C LEU A 533 -14.81 -8.91 9.57
N VAL A 534 -15.25 -7.76 10.10
CA VAL A 534 -16.22 -6.85 9.46
C VAL A 534 -15.62 -5.47 9.24
N PRO A 535 -16.08 -4.67 8.25
CA PRO A 535 -15.72 -3.26 8.18
C PRO A 535 -16.03 -2.55 9.49
N ALA A 536 -15.04 -1.85 10.04
CA ALA A 536 -15.26 -1.04 11.22
C ALA A 536 -16.07 0.21 10.85
N SER A 537 -17.12 0.47 11.61
CA SER A 537 -17.86 1.73 11.67
C SER A 537 -17.45 2.57 12.89
N GLU A 538 -16.85 1.94 13.90
CA GLU A 538 -16.48 2.52 15.19
C GLU A 538 -15.09 2.02 15.62
N GLU A 539 -14.31 2.86 16.31
CA GLU A 539 -12.89 2.57 16.60
C GLU A 539 -12.69 1.32 17.48
N TRP A 540 -13.59 1.08 18.45
CA TRP A 540 -13.45 -0.06 19.37
C TRP A 540 -13.48 -1.41 18.65
N GLN A 541 -14.16 -1.51 17.50
CA GLN A 541 -14.21 -2.75 16.71
C GLN A 541 -12.81 -3.15 16.24
N ILE A 542 -11.95 -2.18 15.93
CA ILE A 542 -10.57 -2.40 15.51
C ILE A 542 -9.74 -2.88 16.71
N CYS A 543 -9.84 -2.18 17.83
CA CYS A 543 -9.11 -2.51 19.06
C CYS A 543 -9.45 -3.90 19.58
N PHE A 544 -10.72 -4.32 19.45
CA PHE A 544 -11.18 -5.62 19.93
C PHE A 544 -10.54 -6.81 19.22
N LYS A 545 -9.97 -6.65 18.03
CA LYS A 545 -9.21 -7.72 17.38
C LYS A 545 -8.11 -8.25 18.30
N CYS A 546 -7.37 -7.35 18.94
CA CYS A 546 -6.20 -7.72 19.75
C CYS A 546 -6.46 -7.65 21.25
N HIS A 547 -7.36 -6.77 21.70
CA HIS A 547 -7.61 -6.47 23.11
C HIS A 547 -8.85 -7.16 23.69
N SER A 548 -9.49 -8.08 22.95
CA SER A 548 -10.61 -8.87 23.45
C SER A 548 -10.34 -10.37 23.32
N SER A 549 -11.25 -11.20 23.85
CA SER A 549 -11.23 -12.66 23.67
C SER A 549 -11.44 -13.11 22.23
N TYR A 550 -11.65 -12.19 21.28
CA TYR A 550 -11.52 -12.48 19.86
C TYR A 550 -10.13 -13.05 19.56
N ASN A 551 -9.08 -12.45 20.10
CA ASN A 551 -7.76 -13.05 20.13
C ASN A 551 -7.74 -14.14 21.20
N THR A 552 -7.73 -15.40 20.78
CA THR A 552 -7.72 -16.54 21.71
C THR A 552 -6.42 -16.66 22.51
N ASN A 553 -5.37 -15.94 22.10
CA ASN A 553 -4.09 -15.84 22.80
C ASN A 553 -3.91 -14.45 23.46
N GLN A 554 -4.99 -13.73 23.76
CA GLN A 554 -4.94 -12.38 24.32
C GLN A 554 -4.01 -12.29 25.55
N ALA A 555 -4.09 -13.25 26.49
CA ALA A 555 -3.30 -13.25 27.71
C ALA A 555 -1.77 -13.24 27.46
N GLY A 556 -1.30 -13.94 26.43
CA GLY A 556 0.11 -13.92 26.01
C GLY A 556 0.54 -12.61 25.34
N TRP A 557 -0.41 -11.77 24.92
CA TRP A 557 -0.13 -10.52 24.21
C TRP A 557 -0.06 -9.31 25.13
N VAL A 558 -1.01 -9.18 26.07
CA VAL A 558 -1.12 -8.01 26.96
C VAL A 558 -0.30 -8.12 28.25
N GLY A 559 0.35 -9.26 28.49
CA GLY A 559 1.25 -9.49 29.63
C GLY A 559 0.53 -9.86 30.94
N THR A 560 1.29 -10.38 31.91
CA THR A 560 0.79 -10.88 33.20
C THR A 560 0.30 -9.79 34.16
N ASN A 561 0.60 -8.52 33.91
CA ASN A 561 0.07 -7.40 34.71
C ASN A 561 -1.38 -7.03 34.36
N TYR A 562 -1.92 -7.65 33.30
CA TYR A 562 -3.31 -7.61 32.91
C TYR A 562 -3.88 -9.00 33.20
N ASP A 563 -4.32 -9.27 34.43
CA ASP A 563 -4.95 -10.54 34.82
C ASP A 563 -6.32 -10.76 34.10
N GLY A 564 -6.26 -10.92 32.78
CA GLY A 564 -7.29 -11.58 31.97
C GLY A 564 -8.63 -10.87 31.85
N ALA A 565 -8.72 -9.54 31.90
CA ALA A 565 -9.99 -8.86 31.61
C ALA A 565 -10.11 -8.53 30.12
N ASP A 566 -10.74 -9.43 29.38
CA ASP A 566 -11.27 -9.24 28.04
C ASP A 566 -11.97 -7.86 27.92
N LEU A 567 -11.45 -6.98 27.05
CA LEU A 567 -11.96 -5.61 26.93
C LEU A 567 -13.42 -5.58 26.42
N ALA A 568 -13.86 -6.60 25.68
CA ALA A 568 -15.26 -6.71 25.28
C ALA A 568 -16.20 -6.95 26.47
N ILE A 569 -15.69 -7.58 27.53
CA ILE A 569 -16.41 -7.70 28.79
C ILE A 569 -16.37 -6.35 29.51
N GLN A 570 -15.20 -5.71 29.65
CA GLN A 570 -15.10 -4.46 30.42
C GLN A 570 -15.94 -3.31 29.83
N LEU A 571 -15.98 -3.19 28.50
CA LEU A 571 -16.74 -2.15 27.78
C LEU A 571 -18.17 -2.58 27.44
N ASN A 572 -18.67 -3.67 28.03
CA ASN A 572 -20.00 -4.17 27.74
C ASN A 572 -21.04 -3.07 28.00
N PRO A 573 -21.81 -2.65 26.98
CA PRO A 573 -22.72 -1.53 27.09
C PRO A 573 -23.94 -1.82 27.97
N THR A 574 -24.08 -3.04 28.50
CA THR A 574 -25.08 -3.36 29.54
C THR A 574 -24.65 -2.87 30.93
N TYR A 575 -23.36 -2.58 31.12
CA TYR A 575 -22.82 -2.14 32.41
C TYR A 575 -23.19 -0.70 32.71
N LYS A 576 -23.47 -0.42 33.99
CA LYS A 576 -24.04 0.88 34.41
C LYS A 576 -23.00 1.97 34.63
N SER A 577 -21.74 1.61 34.88
CA SER A 577 -20.66 2.56 35.14
C SER A 577 -19.60 2.67 34.06
N GLY A 578 -19.83 2.09 32.89
CA GLY A 578 -18.91 2.22 31.77
C GLY A 578 -18.91 3.62 31.18
N HIS A 579 -17.74 4.06 30.70
CA HIS A 579 -17.67 5.16 29.76
C HIS A 579 -18.40 4.78 28.46
N ALA A 580 -19.01 5.78 27.82
CA ALA A 580 -19.80 5.58 26.60
C ALA A 580 -18.89 5.33 25.38
N VAL A 581 -18.27 4.15 25.28
CA VAL A 581 -17.40 3.77 24.15
C VAL A 581 -18.17 2.99 23.08
N ILE A 582 -19.02 2.06 23.50
CA ILE A 582 -19.81 1.19 22.62
C ILE A 582 -21.27 1.65 22.61
N GLY A 583 -21.85 1.81 23.80
CA GLY A 583 -23.21 2.26 24.02
C GLY A 583 -23.26 3.66 24.63
N ASN A 584 -24.47 4.23 24.70
CA ASN A 584 -24.68 5.45 25.48
C ASN A 584 -24.43 5.16 26.96
N SER A 585 -23.99 6.17 27.70
CA SER A 585 -23.90 6.07 29.15
C SER A 585 -25.26 5.67 29.74
N ARG A 586 -25.25 4.70 30.64
CA ARG A 586 -26.44 4.27 31.40
C ARG A 586 -26.52 4.92 32.78
N VAL A 587 -25.63 5.88 33.06
CA VAL A 587 -25.69 6.68 34.27
C VAL A 587 -27.01 7.48 34.25
N PRO A 588 -27.77 7.53 35.37
CA PRO A 588 -29.05 8.22 35.42
C PRO A 588 -29.00 9.66 34.94
N ALA A 589 -30.06 10.11 34.24
CA ALA A 589 -30.14 11.44 33.61
C ALA A 589 -30.07 12.62 34.60
N ASP A 590 -30.32 12.36 35.89
CA ASP A 590 -30.25 13.30 37.00
C ASP A 590 -28.85 13.41 37.64
N SER A 591 -27.85 12.68 37.12
CA SER A 591 -26.46 12.88 37.52
C SER A 591 -25.98 14.26 37.06
N PRO A 592 -25.47 15.12 37.97
CA PRO A 592 -24.89 16.41 37.62
C PRO A 592 -23.76 16.26 36.61
N SER A 593 -23.65 17.20 35.68
CA SER A 593 -22.59 17.24 34.68
C SER A 593 -21.28 17.69 35.32
N ASN A 594 -20.49 16.74 35.83
CA ASN A 594 -19.20 17.00 36.49
C ASN A 594 -18.02 17.06 35.50
N PHE A 595 -18.27 17.50 34.27
CA PHE A 595 -17.24 17.64 33.24
C PHE A 595 -16.36 18.87 33.51
N ALA A 596 -15.06 18.74 33.23
CA ALA A 596 -14.11 19.85 33.34
C ALA A 596 -14.51 21.03 32.44
N ALA A 597 -14.43 22.26 32.96
CA ALA A 597 -14.73 23.44 32.16
C ALA A 597 -13.81 23.52 30.93
N GLY A 598 -14.39 23.82 29.76
CA GLY A 598 -13.65 23.89 28.49
C GLY A 598 -13.35 22.53 27.83
N THR A 599 -13.80 21.42 28.43
CA THR A 599 -13.67 20.10 27.82
C THR A 599 -14.71 19.87 26.71
N PRO A 600 -14.39 19.15 25.62
CA PRO A 600 -15.36 18.90 24.54
C PRO A 600 -16.42 17.85 24.90
N TRP A 601 -16.27 17.14 26.04
CA TRP A 601 -17.18 16.09 26.47
C TRP A 601 -18.32 16.61 27.37
N ASN A 602 -19.49 15.98 27.23
CA ASN A 602 -20.66 16.16 28.07
C ASN A 602 -21.37 14.82 28.30
N LYS A 603 -22.49 14.81 29.03
CA LYS A 603 -23.21 13.57 29.38
C LYS A 603 -23.71 12.73 28.19
N ASN A 604 -23.84 13.34 27.01
CA ASN A 604 -24.24 12.68 25.77
C ASN A 604 -23.04 12.35 24.88
N SER A 605 -21.83 12.76 25.26
CA SER A 605 -20.63 12.47 24.49
C SER A 605 -20.30 10.99 24.52
N ILE A 606 -19.73 10.55 23.41
CA ILE A 606 -19.24 9.20 23.23
C ILE A 606 -17.74 9.31 23.11
N LEU A 607 -17.04 8.40 23.78
CA LEU A 607 -15.59 8.33 23.76
C LEU A 607 -15.13 7.34 22.72
N THR A 608 -14.07 7.68 22.00
CA THR A 608 -13.32 6.70 21.21
C THR A 608 -12.15 6.18 22.04
N CYS A 609 -11.57 5.04 21.65
CA CYS A 609 -10.42 4.49 22.38
C CYS A 609 -9.27 5.50 22.42
N THR A 610 -9.06 6.23 21.32
CA THR A 610 -7.99 7.25 21.19
C THR A 610 -8.29 8.59 21.87
N ASP A 611 -9.45 8.75 22.49
CA ASP A 611 -9.67 9.84 23.45
C ASP A 611 -8.85 9.65 24.72
N CYS A 612 -8.61 8.39 25.12
CA CYS A 612 -7.80 8.04 26.28
C CYS A 612 -6.44 7.42 25.91
N HIS A 613 -6.38 6.63 24.83
CA HIS A 613 -5.20 5.89 24.40
C HIS A 613 -4.47 6.58 23.24
N VAL A 614 -3.56 7.49 23.57
CA VAL A 614 -2.87 8.37 22.61
C VAL A 614 -1.56 8.87 23.21
N ASN A 615 -0.71 9.46 22.37
CA ASN A 615 0.46 10.20 22.80
C ASN A 615 0.15 11.17 23.94
N SER A 616 0.89 11.01 25.05
CA SER A 616 0.89 11.88 26.21
C SER A 616 1.40 13.28 25.89
N ASN A 617 2.21 13.42 24.84
CA ASN A 617 2.67 14.69 24.32
C ASN A 617 1.50 15.38 23.58
N ASN A 618 1.23 16.63 23.96
CA ASN A 618 0.09 17.41 23.47
C ASN A 618 0.49 18.51 22.48
N GLY A 619 1.72 18.48 21.97
CA GLY A 619 2.21 19.39 20.98
C GLY A 619 1.38 19.41 19.69
N PRO A 620 1.37 20.56 18.97
CA PRO A 620 0.62 20.70 17.73
C PRO A 620 1.09 19.74 16.63
N ASN A 621 2.31 19.21 16.72
CA ASN A 621 2.91 18.30 15.75
C ASN A 621 2.95 16.84 16.21
N ASP A 622 2.44 16.51 17.39
CA ASP A 622 2.54 15.12 17.91
C ASP A 622 1.46 14.24 17.28
N PRO A 623 1.80 13.11 16.63
CA PRO A 623 0.82 12.18 16.09
C PRO A 623 -0.36 11.91 17.04
N LYS A 624 -1.59 12.02 16.52
CA LYS A 624 -2.80 11.63 17.27
C LYS A 624 -3.12 10.17 16.97
N GLY A 625 -3.68 9.47 17.95
CA GLY A 625 -3.97 8.04 17.89
C GLY A 625 -3.08 7.20 18.80
N GLY A 626 -3.39 5.91 18.93
CA GLY A 626 -2.74 4.96 19.84
C GLY A 626 -1.40 4.43 19.31
N HIS A 627 -0.44 5.32 19.10
CA HIS A 627 0.92 4.95 18.64
C HIS A 627 1.85 4.63 19.82
N ALA A 628 2.15 5.65 20.63
CA ALA A 628 3.10 5.57 21.74
C ALA A 628 2.75 6.62 22.82
N SER A 629 3.14 6.39 24.08
CA SER A 629 2.97 7.31 25.22
C SER A 629 4.08 7.11 26.25
N THR A 630 4.35 8.13 27.07
CA THR A 630 5.16 7.97 28.29
C THR A 630 4.40 7.22 29.38
N ASN A 631 3.06 7.28 29.38
CA ASN A 631 2.23 6.67 30.41
C ASN A 631 1.92 5.19 30.12
N PRO A 632 1.82 4.34 31.16
CA PRO A 632 1.36 2.96 31.03
C PRO A 632 0.05 2.82 30.24
N TYR A 633 -0.10 1.69 29.56
CA TYR A 633 -1.27 1.37 28.72
C TYR A 633 -1.54 2.39 27.59
N MET A 634 -0.51 3.14 27.18
CA MET A 634 -0.59 4.18 26.16
C MET A 634 -1.58 5.30 26.50
N LEU A 635 -1.72 5.65 27.78
CA LEU A 635 -2.69 6.65 28.22
C LEU A 635 -2.23 8.09 27.95
N ARG A 636 -3.17 8.99 27.67
CA ARG A 636 -2.92 10.42 27.50
C ARG A 636 -2.44 11.07 28.80
N GLY A 637 -3.13 10.78 29.89
CA GLY A 637 -2.80 11.24 31.24
C GLY A 637 -2.17 10.13 32.07
N ASN A 638 -1.59 10.51 33.20
CA ASN A 638 -1.02 9.52 34.11
C ASN A 638 -2.15 8.75 34.81
N TYR A 639 -2.01 7.43 34.90
CA TYR A 639 -2.87 6.56 35.67
C TYR A 639 -2.00 5.71 36.60
N GLN A 640 -2.03 6.02 37.90
CA GLN A 640 -1.33 5.25 38.93
C GLN A 640 -2.36 4.81 39.96
N PRO A 641 -2.58 3.50 40.14
CA PRO A 641 -3.48 2.99 41.17
C PRO A 641 -2.85 2.93 42.58
N THR A 642 -1.59 3.34 42.74
CA THR A 642 -0.86 3.23 44.02
C THR A 642 -0.83 4.54 44.80
N LEU A 643 -0.83 4.40 46.13
CA LEU A 643 -0.56 5.45 47.14
C LEU A 643 0.64 6.30 46.70
N ALA A 644 0.37 7.51 46.23
CA ALA A 644 1.39 8.54 46.33
C ALA A 644 1.29 9.10 47.76
N ALA A 645 2.35 8.96 48.53
CA ALA A 645 2.47 9.61 49.82
C ALA A 645 2.31 11.12 49.58
N THR A 646 1.18 11.68 50.00
CA THR A 646 0.81 13.11 49.86
C THR A 646 0.86 13.65 48.43
N VAL A 647 -0.22 13.49 47.66
CA VAL A 647 -0.42 14.30 46.44
C VAL A 647 -1.07 15.62 46.83
N ASP A 648 -0.46 16.73 46.43
CA ASP A 648 -1.10 18.05 46.47
C ASP A 648 -2.34 18.02 45.57
N MET A 649 -3.52 18.29 46.14
CA MET A 649 -4.78 18.18 45.44
C MET A 649 -4.96 19.25 44.34
N SER A 650 -4.14 20.30 44.32
CA SER A 650 -4.03 21.23 43.20
C SER A 650 -3.38 20.60 41.94
N LEU A 651 -2.74 19.43 42.09
CA LEU A 651 -2.12 18.67 41.00
C LEU A 651 -3.07 17.63 40.35
N HIS A 652 -4.30 17.44 40.85
CA HIS A 652 -5.37 16.67 40.17
C HIS A 652 -5.95 17.39 38.95
N GLY A 653 -5.29 18.46 38.49
CA GLY A 653 -5.53 19.04 37.17
C GLY A 653 -5.30 18.03 36.03
N PRO A 654 -5.14 18.47 34.78
CA PRO A 654 -5.04 17.61 33.59
C PRO A 654 -3.87 16.59 33.58
N ALA A 655 -3.10 16.47 34.67
CA ALA A 655 -2.05 15.48 34.87
C ALA A 655 -2.59 14.05 35.19
N GLU A 656 -3.76 13.91 35.83
CA GLU A 656 -4.41 12.60 36.06
C GLU A 656 -5.43 12.29 34.94
N GLN A 657 -5.49 11.02 34.50
CA GLN A 657 -6.38 10.57 33.42
C GLN A 657 -7.86 10.97 33.63
N CYS A 658 -8.38 10.88 34.85
CA CYS A 658 -9.77 11.25 35.18
C CYS A 658 -10.00 12.77 35.06
N GLY A 659 -9.01 13.58 35.49
CA GLY A 659 -9.04 15.05 35.46
C GLY A 659 -9.04 15.66 34.05
N LEU A 660 -8.74 14.85 33.01
CA LEU A 660 -8.86 15.27 31.61
C LEU A 660 -10.31 15.55 31.19
N CYS A 661 -11.26 14.84 31.79
CA CYS A 661 -12.68 14.91 31.44
C CYS A 661 -13.53 15.40 32.59
N HIS A 662 -13.16 15.08 33.83
CA HIS A 662 -13.92 15.40 35.03
C HIS A 662 -13.30 16.56 35.79
N ASN A 663 -14.12 17.46 36.33
CA ASN A 663 -13.66 18.52 37.22
C ASN A 663 -13.52 17.96 38.65
N PRO A 664 -12.31 17.83 39.23
CA PRO A 664 -12.15 17.35 40.61
C PRO A 664 -12.87 18.25 41.62
N LEU A 665 -12.97 19.57 41.34
CA LEU A 665 -13.65 20.53 42.20
C LEU A 665 -15.17 20.30 42.26
N SER A 666 -15.78 19.76 41.18
CA SER A 666 -17.20 19.38 41.19
C SER A 666 -17.50 18.21 42.13
N TYR A 667 -16.46 17.50 42.57
CA TYR A 667 -16.53 16.46 43.59
C TYR A 667 -16.16 16.99 44.98
N GLY A 668 -15.96 18.30 45.18
CA GLY A 668 -15.61 18.90 46.47
C GLY A 668 -14.15 18.69 46.86
N ILE A 669 -13.28 18.26 45.95
CA ILE A 669 -11.89 17.88 46.25
C ILE A 669 -11.01 19.14 46.12
N SER A 670 -11.12 20.10 47.05
CA SER A 670 -10.23 21.27 47.12
C SER A 670 -9.84 21.59 48.57
N SER A 671 -8.59 22.00 48.78
CA SER A 671 -8.09 22.45 50.09
C SER A 671 -8.70 23.77 50.57
N SER A 672 -9.42 24.49 49.70
CA SER A 672 -9.96 25.83 49.96
C SER A 672 -11.47 25.89 50.23
N ASP A 673 -12.21 24.78 50.11
CA ASP A 673 -13.62 24.66 50.55
C ASP A 673 -13.83 23.45 51.49
N PRO A 674 -13.27 23.47 52.71
CA PRO A 674 -13.46 22.41 53.71
C PRO A 674 -14.89 22.33 54.26
N THR A 675 -15.76 23.28 53.92
CA THR A 675 -17.15 23.39 54.42
C THR A 675 -18.22 22.86 53.47
N GLY A 676 -17.84 22.45 52.25
CA GLY A 676 -18.73 21.67 51.37
C GLY A 676 -19.86 22.45 50.71
N THR A 677 -19.68 23.76 50.54
CA THR A 677 -20.69 24.61 49.89
C THR A 677 -20.74 24.45 48.36
N GLN A 678 -19.71 23.86 47.74
CA GLN A 678 -19.70 23.57 46.30
C GLN A 678 -19.81 22.08 45.97
N GLY A 679 -20.84 21.73 45.19
CA GLY A 679 -20.76 20.65 44.21
C GLY A 679 -21.67 19.44 44.48
N SER A 680 -22.82 19.43 43.83
CA SER A 680 -23.62 18.23 43.59
C SER A 680 -22.79 17.21 42.80
N SER A 681 -22.06 16.33 43.48
CA SER A 681 -21.38 15.21 42.80
C SER A 681 -22.38 14.19 42.23
N GLY A 682 -23.67 14.30 42.59
CA GLY A 682 -24.69 13.28 42.33
C GLY A 682 -24.61 12.08 43.29
N PHE A 683 -23.62 12.08 44.18
CA PHE A 683 -23.36 11.07 45.19
C PHE A 683 -23.44 11.75 46.56
N SER A 684 -24.65 11.98 47.05
CA SER A 684 -24.88 12.55 48.38
C SER A 684 -25.52 11.54 49.34
N SER A 685 -25.11 11.63 50.61
CA SER A 685 -25.86 11.10 51.76
C SER A 685 -26.53 12.28 52.44
N GLY A 686 -27.84 12.46 52.28
CA GLY A 686 -28.50 13.66 52.77
C GLY A 686 -27.92 14.95 52.15
N THR A 687 -27.52 15.92 52.99
CA THR A 687 -26.94 17.21 52.56
C THR A 687 -25.45 17.14 52.18
N ASN A 688 -24.77 16.01 52.44
CA ASN A 688 -23.31 15.95 52.35
C ASN A 688 -22.85 15.18 51.11
N ASN A 689 -21.87 15.74 50.39
CA ASN A 689 -21.21 15.10 49.25
C ASN A 689 -20.31 13.96 49.75
N LEU A 690 -20.52 12.73 49.29
CA LEU A 690 -19.77 11.55 49.73
C LEU A 690 -18.27 11.63 49.42
N HIS A 691 -17.89 12.37 48.39
CA HIS A 691 -16.47 12.61 48.10
C HIS A 691 -15.83 13.49 49.19
N LEU A 692 -16.56 14.44 49.78
CA LEU A 692 -16.09 15.22 50.92
C LEU A 692 -16.02 14.39 52.21
N GLU A 693 -17.02 13.54 52.44
CA GLU A 693 -17.06 12.63 53.59
C GLU A 693 -15.83 11.71 53.61
N HIS A 694 -15.52 11.07 52.49
CA HIS A 694 -14.34 10.22 52.39
C HIS A 694 -13.03 11.03 52.37
N ALA A 695 -12.90 12.06 51.53
CA ALA A 695 -11.63 12.76 51.33
C ALA A 695 -11.18 13.60 52.54
N PHE A 696 -12.11 14.23 53.27
CA PHE A 696 -11.76 15.16 54.35
C PHE A 696 -12.11 14.64 55.74
N ARG A 697 -13.31 14.06 55.93
CA ARG A 697 -13.76 13.63 57.27
C ARG A 697 -13.17 12.28 57.71
N GLN A 698 -12.82 11.41 56.76
CA GLN A 698 -12.17 10.12 57.04
C GLN A 698 -10.64 10.14 56.86
N GLY A 699 -10.04 11.32 56.62
CA GLY A 699 -8.59 11.45 56.50
C GLY A 699 -7.99 10.90 55.20
N ILE A 700 -8.80 10.71 54.16
CA ILE A 700 -8.38 10.21 52.84
C ILE A 700 -8.00 11.41 51.93
N SER A 701 -7.30 12.41 52.46
CA SER A 701 -6.88 13.60 51.71
C SER A 701 -5.61 13.29 50.89
N GLY A 702 -5.61 13.68 49.61
CA GLY A 702 -4.48 13.44 48.68
C GLY A 702 -4.49 12.09 47.93
N TYR A 703 -5.63 11.38 47.91
CA TYR A 703 -5.78 10.10 47.22
C TYR A 703 -6.32 10.29 45.79
N LYS A 704 -5.90 9.43 44.85
CA LYS A 704 -6.31 9.48 43.43
C LYS A 704 -7.68 8.84 43.21
N CYS A 705 -8.42 9.27 42.18
CA CYS A 705 -9.74 8.71 41.84
C CYS A 705 -9.66 7.19 41.64
N SER A 706 -8.57 6.72 41.05
CA SER A 706 -8.25 5.30 40.81
C SER A 706 -8.14 4.42 42.06
N MET A 707 -8.11 5.00 43.27
CA MET A 707 -8.06 4.23 44.51
C MET A 707 -9.44 3.78 44.97
N CYS A 708 -10.45 4.64 44.83
CA CYS A 708 -11.83 4.31 45.19
C CYS A 708 -12.61 3.74 44.00
N HIS A 709 -12.25 4.14 42.78
CA HIS A 709 -12.86 3.67 41.54
C HIS A 709 -12.03 2.56 40.88
N ALA A 710 -12.69 1.77 40.04
CA ALA A 710 -12.17 0.55 39.45
C ALA A 710 -10.79 0.72 38.83
N ALA A 711 -9.91 -0.24 39.13
CA ALA A 711 -8.61 -0.38 38.48
C ALA A 711 -8.70 -0.45 36.94
N ASN A 712 -9.87 -0.84 36.43
CA ASN A 712 -10.21 -0.86 35.02
C ASN A 712 -11.32 0.15 34.74
N ILE A 713 -10.97 1.25 34.05
CA ILE A 713 -11.85 2.40 33.86
C ILE A 713 -12.94 2.21 32.78
N HIS A 714 -12.95 1.07 32.11
CA HIS A 714 -13.80 0.79 30.95
C HIS A 714 -15.24 0.42 31.33
N GLY A 715 -15.46 -0.01 32.57
CA GLY A 715 -16.78 -0.28 33.10
C GLY A 715 -16.81 -1.35 34.16
N SER A 716 -17.76 -1.20 35.07
CA SER A 716 -18.05 -2.11 36.18
C SER A 716 -19.56 -2.40 36.19
N PRO A 717 -20.02 -3.54 36.73
CA PRO A 717 -21.46 -3.83 36.80
C PRO A 717 -22.16 -2.86 37.75
N ARG A 718 -21.39 -2.23 38.65
CA ARG A 718 -21.90 -1.24 39.58
C ARG A 718 -22.18 0.07 38.85
N PRO A 719 -23.07 0.93 39.36
CA PRO A 719 -23.35 2.24 38.76
C PRO A 719 -22.23 3.29 38.89
N SER A 720 -21.30 3.12 39.83
CA SER A 720 -20.38 4.21 40.24
C SER A 720 -18.88 3.87 40.11
N MET A 721 -18.55 2.79 39.40
CA MET A 721 -17.19 2.24 39.28
C MET A 721 -16.49 1.91 40.61
N PHE A 722 -17.15 1.92 41.78
CA PHE A 722 -16.46 1.65 43.04
C PHE A 722 -15.90 0.23 43.12
N VAL A 723 -14.66 0.13 43.60
CA VAL A 723 -14.03 -1.15 43.95
C VAL A 723 -14.53 -1.62 45.31
N LEU A 724 -15.02 -2.86 45.38
CA LEU A 724 -15.32 -3.52 46.64
C LEU A 724 -14.29 -4.61 46.97
N LYS A 725 -14.08 -4.93 48.26
CA LYS A 725 -13.26 -6.08 48.71
C LYS A 725 -13.69 -7.43 48.14
N THR A 726 -14.93 -7.52 47.68
CA THR A 726 -15.51 -8.72 47.06
C THR A 726 -15.35 -8.73 45.54
N ASP A 727 -14.80 -7.67 44.95
CA ASP A 727 -14.54 -7.67 43.52
C ASP A 727 -13.46 -8.69 43.18
N PRO A 728 -13.59 -9.42 42.07
CA PRO A 728 -12.51 -10.27 41.62
C PRO A 728 -11.39 -9.41 41.01
N ALA A 729 -10.17 -9.93 41.04
CA ALA A 729 -9.12 -9.45 40.13
C ALA A 729 -9.64 -9.49 38.66
N PRO A 730 -9.29 -8.50 37.81
CA PRO A 730 -8.36 -7.39 38.04
C PRO A 730 -9.04 -6.09 38.50
N TYR A 731 -10.30 -6.12 38.96
CA TYR A 731 -11.00 -4.91 39.42
C TYR A 731 -10.58 -4.47 40.83
N MET A 732 -9.84 -5.32 41.55
CA MET A 732 -9.21 -5.01 42.84
C MET A 732 -7.70 -4.82 42.71
N VAL A 733 -7.18 -3.70 43.21
CA VAL A 733 -5.75 -3.37 43.31
C VAL A 733 -5.37 -3.14 44.78
N GLY A 734 -4.94 -4.20 45.47
CA GLY A 734 -4.37 -4.09 46.83
C GLY A 734 -5.35 -4.35 47.98
N PRO A 735 -5.00 -3.96 49.23
CA PRO A 735 -5.83 -4.19 50.42
C PRO A 735 -6.83 -3.06 50.74
N ASP A 736 -6.74 -1.92 50.04
CA ASP A 736 -7.39 -0.66 50.42
C ASP A 736 -8.70 -0.43 49.67
N HIS A 737 -9.67 -1.34 49.86
CA HIS A 737 -10.99 -1.31 49.19
C HIS A 737 -12.14 -1.11 50.17
N VAL A 738 -13.27 -0.66 49.63
CA VAL A 738 -14.52 -0.60 50.38
C VAL A 738 -15.13 -1.99 50.49
N GLY A 739 -15.55 -2.49 51.65
CA GLY A 739 -16.07 -3.86 51.77
C GLY A 739 -17.54 -4.03 51.33
N SER A 740 -18.39 -3.03 51.55
CA SER A 740 -19.78 -3.02 51.08
C SER A 740 -20.30 -1.59 50.90
N PHE A 741 -21.24 -1.40 49.96
CA PHE A 741 -22.07 -0.20 49.87
C PHE A 741 -23.50 -0.62 49.50
N THR A 742 -24.47 -0.21 50.30
CA THR A 742 -25.89 -0.35 49.95
C THR A 742 -26.40 0.98 49.41
N ARG A 743 -27.08 0.94 48.27
CA ARG A 743 -27.78 2.09 47.69
C ARG A 743 -29.24 1.99 48.13
N GLU A 744 -29.73 2.96 48.89
CA GLU A 744 -31.14 2.99 49.27
C GLU A 744 -32.04 3.28 48.06
N ALA A 745 -33.33 2.95 48.20
CA ALA A 745 -34.35 3.18 47.18
C ALA A 745 -34.41 4.66 46.71
N ASN A 746 -33.95 5.60 47.55
CA ASN A 746 -34.03 7.04 47.32
C ASN A 746 -32.74 7.66 46.74
N LYS A 747 -31.83 6.85 46.18
CA LYS A 747 -30.54 7.29 45.62
C LYS A 747 -29.56 7.89 46.64
N THR A 748 -29.86 7.76 47.93
CA THR A 748 -28.99 8.07 49.06
C THR A 748 -28.04 6.90 49.36
N TYR A 749 -26.85 7.20 49.85
CA TYR A 749 -25.88 6.20 50.33
C TYR A 749 -25.59 6.49 51.80
N ASN A 750 -25.84 5.57 52.72
CA ASN A 750 -25.58 5.82 54.14
C ASN A 750 -24.12 5.46 54.51
N GLY A 751 -23.42 6.36 55.21
CA GLY A 751 -22.06 6.13 55.72
C GLY A 751 -21.98 4.99 56.75
N SER A 752 -23.09 4.67 57.44
CA SER A 752 -23.14 3.56 58.40
C SER A 752 -23.19 2.16 57.76
N GLU A 753 -23.36 2.07 56.42
CA GLU A 753 -23.43 0.80 55.68
C GLU A 753 -22.14 0.51 54.86
N CYS A 754 -21.18 1.44 54.92
CA CYS A 754 -19.81 1.22 54.47
C CYS A 754 -19.10 0.30 55.47
N THR A 755 -18.54 -0.83 55.01
CA THR A 755 -17.69 -1.68 55.87
C THR A 755 -16.31 -1.85 55.26
N GLY A 756 -15.23 -1.38 55.89
CA GLY A 756 -13.82 -1.67 55.51
C GLY A 756 -13.14 -0.69 54.53
N GLY A 757 -11.83 -0.44 54.79
CA GLY A 757 -10.87 0.47 54.12
C GLY A 757 -9.77 0.86 55.14
N ILE A 758 -8.64 1.47 54.75
CA ILE A 758 -7.69 2.07 55.73
C ILE A 758 -8.41 3.23 56.42
N GLY A 759 -8.59 3.10 57.75
CA GLY A 759 -9.51 3.93 58.53
C GLY A 759 -10.93 3.39 58.40
N GLN A 760 -11.31 2.42 59.24
CA GLN A 760 -12.64 1.79 59.22
C GLN A 760 -13.74 2.86 59.13
N CYS A 761 -14.67 2.71 58.18
CA CYS A 761 -15.83 3.59 58.00
C CYS A 761 -16.39 3.96 59.38
N SER A 762 -16.04 5.16 59.86
CA SER A 762 -16.12 5.44 61.28
C SER A 762 -17.58 5.63 61.64
N ALA A 763 -18.14 4.64 62.33
CA ALA A 763 -19.38 4.76 63.06
C ALA A 763 -19.24 5.92 64.04
N GLY A 764 -19.83 7.07 63.72
CA GLY A 764 -19.94 8.18 64.64
C GLY A 764 -19.76 9.55 64.01
N ILE A 765 -20.84 10.08 63.43
CA ILE A 765 -21.17 11.50 63.61
C ILE A 765 -22.65 11.58 63.96
N HIS A 766 -22.98 11.15 65.18
CA HIS A 766 -24.02 11.82 65.94
C HIS A 766 -23.31 12.78 66.88
N GLN A 767 -23.18 14.03 66.42
CA GLN A 767 -23.59 15.23 67.15
C GLN A 767 -23.69 16.38 66.17
#